data_AF-A0A117NWR7-F1
#
_entry.id   AF-A0A117NWR7-F1
#
_cell.length_a   1.000
_cell.length_b   1.000
_cell.length_c   1.000
_cell.angle_alpha   90.00
_cell.angle_beta   90.00
_cell.angle_gamma   90.00
#
_symmetry.space_group_name_H-M   'P 1'
#
loop_
_entity.id
_entity.type
_entity.pdbx_description
1 polymer ?
#
loop_
_entity_poly.entity_id
_entity_poly.type
_entity_poly.pdbx_seq_one_letter_code
_entity_poly.pdbx_strand_id
1 'polypeptide(L)'
;MEVDSAAPGDAAVVRILDVTGRPVGSGFLIGPGEVLTCAHVAAQALGAPPDTEDLPAGRLRLDFPLADPGREIEASIADWTPVKPGGSGDVAVLRLLSEPPEKAPVARLVDDVAGPDRRVRTFGFPAGYDDGVWSVGWLRGRQGADWFQYDTDPAAQHRIRPGFSGAPVWDSDTGGVVGMVVAADRAADVRTGYLIPTRVLRASRPSLGDAALGANPFRALDHFHERDAALFHGREDPARRIVDRLGYAPATCLVGPSGSGKSSLLFAGVLPLLRGSGPGGHRLRTVVLRPGRPGPSPLTTLALTLLPLLEPDLTETARLAERPRLERLLGDGGMPAVVERLLERQGKDRLLLVADQFEETLVGPARADLAPFARALAHCLEPGSRLQVLLGLRADFLTAALDQPELASLLAGDRLFTLVAMSDAELRAAIVRPLERTGVSYEPGLVDRILQDIGRDPGRLPLLQFTLTRLWERQERGVIGHAAYEALGRVDDALANYAEQVWTAWLTRDEQRAARALLTQLVHPAEGRTAPARRTVRRSELQPERWRIAQRLMTTRLVVPGADHLPEDGPPEETVELAHETLLAQWARLKEYVAADHDFRAWQEDLRRRSTLWERAGRPRRRLLHGADLRDAHRWLSRRPGELSPADEEFVAASGRAGRRRLAGRGTAAVVAFVTVLTAFLVSGNPQDPSEELAASVARELRLRAEDEAEDSSGNMYTALLLAMRAYRTHYTKGTREVLGQMHARYGFADLLVPDYPTDARPHEAWSPAYAVDRRGRVIASQTADGTAAVWVRDGSAHQRRSLRHSGGVTGISPDGSVVALRPALAATSSTGAPRAAHVHLYDVRARKTRRVDQPAIEPGSIRYGLVFAPDHEQLMGQYADGVFQWNTANGAFRQVSFTDREETVVGANRNGLVTWSTSSGLTAAAASEIEVTHRFSLWDLDAATSKPRRTHTFQYVDNGLEKPFAFDVSPDLTRLAIAESVQETPDSEWRTTTVTVYDVSSGRVEWRDRFAAEAGPDHIAVGDQGRPTLLYGSRHSALPWEAAAQAAHIAAHWTAMDLLGTPAKPVWVLQHRGVIALVDARAGDPAEALPTESEHVPMSARRPSPDASASASASASASADERREAEAWMADLCRILGDERLPPEQHLPPGAYKGPLCP
;
A
#
# COMPACT_ATOMS: atom_id res chain seq x y z
N MET A 1 -11.81 60.08 -3.09
CA MET A 1 -11.91 60.17 -4.55
C MET A 1 -11.16 58.96 -5.07
N GLU A 2 -11.77 57.88 -5.51
CA GLU A 2 -13.07 57.70 -6.19
C GLU A 2 -14.14 57.03 -5.31
N VAL A 3 -15.37 57.56 -5.35
CA VAL A 3 -16.60 56.93 -4.82
C VAL A 3 -17.49 56.51 -6.00
N ASP A 4 -16.92 56.39 -7.20
CA ASP A 4 -17.69 56.42 -8.45
C ASP A 4 -17.46 55.18 -9.31
N SER A 5 -17.87 54.04 -8.78
CA SER A 5 -18.46 52.96 -9.56
C SER A 5 -19.27 52.11 -8.58
N ALA A 6 -20.60 52.15 -8.66
CA ALA A 6 -21.45 51.22 -7.93
C ALA A 6 -20.94 49.79 -8.19
N ALA A 7 -20.62 49.04 -7.13
CA ALA A 7 -20.29 47.62 -7.30
C ALA A 7 -21.53 46.93 -7.90
N PRO A 8 -21.39 45.90 -8.75
CA PRO A 8 -22.54 45.28 -9.43
C PRO A 8 -23.70 44.95 -8.50
N GLY A 9 -23.42 44.47 -7.27
CA GLY A 9 -24.43 44.15 -6.26
C GLY A 9 -25.20 45.33 -5.65
N ASP A 10 -24.79 46.58 -5.89
CA ASP A 10 -25.44 47.78 -5.34
C ASP A 10 -26.76 48.06 -6.07
N ALA A 11 -26.87 47.66 -7.35
CA ALA A 11 -28.08 47.78 -8.16
C ALA A 11 -29.24 46.87 -7.68
N ALA A 12 -28.99 45.99 -6.70
CA ALA A 12 -30.02 45.16 -6.07
C ALA A 12 -30.94 45.95 -5.12
N VAL A 13 -30.59 47.19 -4.76
CA VAL A 13 -31.37 48.00 -3.80
C VAL A 13 -32.70 48.43 -4.39
N VAL A 14 -33.71 48.34 -3.54
CA VAL A 14 -35.09 48.74 -3.80
C VAL A 14 -35.47 49.89 -2.88
N ARG A 15 -36.17 50.89 -3.40
CA ARG A 15 -36.78 51.97 -2.63
C ARG A 15 -38.28 51.70 -2.50
N ILE A 16 -38.78 51.69 -1.26
CA ILE A 16 -40.19 51.40 -0.96
C ILE A 16 -40.93 52.72 -0.73
N LEU A 17 -42.05 52.88 -1.43
CA LEU A 17 -42.83 54.13 -1.46
C LEU A 17 -44.15 53.98 -0.69
N ASP A 18 -44.56 55.06 -0.01
CA ASP A 18 -45.91 55.17 0.54
C ASP A 18 -46.96 55.54 -0.53
N VAL A 19 -48.21 55.62 -0.11
CA VAL A 19 -49.35 56.02 -0.95
C VAL A 19 -49.21 57.41 -1.57
N THR A 20 -48.34 58.27 -1.04
CA THR A 20 -48.04 59.62 -1.56
C THR A 20 -46.83 59.65 -2.50
N GLY A 21 -46.18 58.51 -2.72
CA GLY A 21 -44.98 58.39 -3.54
C GLY A 21 -43.68 58.79 -2.83
N ARG A 22 -43.68 58.89 -1.49
CA ARG A 22 -42.48 59.23 -0.70
C ARG A 22 -41.77 57.97 -0.21
N PRO A 23 -40.43 57.97 -0.13
CA PRO A 23 -39.68 56.84 0.43
C PRO A 23 -39.98 56.65 1.92
N VAL A 24 -40.37 55.43 2.29
CA VAL A 24 -40.56 55.02 3.70
C VAL A 24 -39.41 54.15 4.20
N GLY A 25 -38.71 53.48 3.29
CA GLY A 25 -37.57 52.64 3.61
C GLY A 25 -36.97 52.00 2.37
N SER A 26 -36.10 51.02 2.61
CA SER A 26 -35.36 50.31 1.57
C SER A 26 -35.71 48.82 1.59
N GLY A 27 -35.39 48.14 0.50
CA GLY A 27 -35.33 46.69 0.41
C GLY A 27 -34.20 46.28 -0.51
N PHE A 28 -34.08 44.99 -0.81
CA PHE A 28 -33.17 44.50 -1.83
C PHE A 28 -33.64 43.20 -2.46
N LEU A 29 -33.31 43.01 -3.74
CA LEU A 29 -33.68 41.83 -4.51
C LEU A 29 -32.92 40.59 -4.03
N ILE A 30 -33.65 39.54 -3.71
CA ILE A 30 -33.14 38.27 -3.18
C ILE A 30 -33.51 37.07 -4.09
N GLY A 31 -34.17 37.28 -5.21
CA GLY A 31 -34.48 36.21 -6.15
C GLY A 31 -35.08 36.74 -7.44
N PRO A 32 -35.54 35.87 -8.36
CA PRO A 32 -36.09 36.27 -9.66
C PRO A 32 -37.27 37.24 -9.60
N GLY A 33 -37.93 37.36 -8.44
CA GLY A 33 -39.00 38.33 -8.21
C GLY A 33 -39.33 38.48 -6.72
N GLU A 34 -38.35 38.26 -5.84
CA GLU A 34 -38.53 38.38 -4.39
C GLU A 34 -37.64 39.49 -3.83
N VAL A 35 -38.20 40.35 -2.99
CA VAL A 35 -37.51 41.47 -2.33
C VAL A 35 -37.61 41.30 -0.82
N LEU A 36 -36.49 41.49 -0.12
CA LEU A 36 -36.45 41.47 1.34
C LEU A 36 -36.51 42.89 1.90
N THR A 37 -37.29 43.10 2.96
CA THR A 37 -37.37 44.36 3.71
C THR A 37 -37.83 44.13 5.15
N CYS A 38 -37.89 45.19 5.96
CA CYS A 38 -38.48 45.17 7.29
C CYS A 38 -40.02 45.11 7.23
N ALA A 39 -40.64 44.37 8.16
CA ALA A 39 -42.09 44.28 8.26
C ALA A 39 -42.72 45.64 8.55
N HIS A 40 -42.12 46.44 9.45
CA HIS A 40 -42.63 47.77 9.78
C HIS A 40 -42.60 48.74 8.59
N VAL A 41 -41.61 48.61 7.69
CA VAL A 41 -41.52 49.43 6.46
C VAL A 41 -42.68 49.08 5.52
N ALA A 42 -42.98 47.79 5.37
CA ALA A 42 -44.09 47.34 4.54
C ALA A 42 -45.46 47.75 5.13
N ALA A 43 -45.64 47.67 6.46
CA ALA A 43 -46.85 48.19 7.12
C ALA A 43 -47.01 49.70 6.91
N GLN A 44 -45.94 50.47 7.10
CA GLN A 44 -45.97 51.92 6.93
C GLN A 44 -46.26 52.33 5.48
N ALA A 45 -45.71 51.63 4.49
CA ALA A 45 -46.00 51.85 3.08
C ALA A 45 -47.50 51.70 2.75
N LEU A 46 -48.18 50.78 3.44
CA LEU A 46 -49.61 50.51 3.33
C LEU A 46 -50.49 51.37 4.25
N GLY A 47 -49.90 52.26 5.05
CA GLY A 47 -50.61 53.12 6.00
C GLY A 47 -51.10 52.40 7.27
N ALA A 48 -50.60 51.20 7.55
CA ALA A 48 -50.87 50.45 8.77
C ALA A 48 -49.90 50.81 9.91
N PRO A 49 -50.26 50.58 11.19
CA PRO A 49 -49.34 50.75 12.31
C PRO A 49 -48.05 49.92 12.14
N PRO A 50 -46.85 50.46 12.45
CA PRO A 50 -45.57 49.77 12.25
C PRO A 50 -45.40 48.47 13.08
N ASP A 51 -46.16 48.34 14.16
CA ASP A 51 -46.18 47.23 15.11
C ASP A 51 -47.37 46.28 14.92
N THR A 52 -48.06 46.37 13.77
CA THR A 52 -49.20 45.49 13.46
C THR A 52 -48.76 44.02 13.45
N GLU A 53 -49.45 43.18 14.21
CA GLU A 53 -49.23 41.72 14.21
C GLU A 53 -49.85 41.06 12.96
N ASP A 54 -51.05 41.51 12.58
CA ASP A 54 -51.78 41.02 11.41
C ASP A 54 -51.12 41.43 10.08
N LEU A 55 -51.25 40.57 9.07
CA LEU A 55 -50.77 40.87 7.71
C LEU A 55 -51.57 42.04 7.11
N PRO A 56 -50.94 43.18 6.77
CA PRO A 56 -51.65 44.31 6.18
C PRO A 56 -52.09 43.98 4.74
N ALA A 57 -53.34 44.35 4.41
CA ALA A 57 -53.91 44.13 3.09
C ALA A 57 -53.56 45.28 2.12
N GLY A 58 -53.02 44.95 0.94
CA GLY A 58 -52.76 45.93 -0.11
C GLY A 58 -51.62 45.53 -1.04
N ARG A 59 -51.27 46.44 -1.97
CA ARG A 59 -50.11 46.33 -2.85
C ARG A 59 -49.12 47.43 -2.52
N LEU A 60 -47.84 47.08 -2.48
CA LEU A 60 -46.76 48.03 -2.25
C LEU A 60 -46.25 48.55 -3.60
N ARG A 61 -45.83 49.82 -3.62
CA ARG A 61 -45.12 50.44 -4.74
C ARG A 61 -43.64 50.55 -4.39
N LEU A 62 -42.79 50.17 -5.33
CA LEU A 62 -41.34 50.22 -5.18
C LEU A 62 -40.65 50.50 -6.52
N ASP A 63 -39.41 50.97 -6.48
CA ASP A 63 -38.55 51.12 -7.66
C ASP A 63 -37.09 50.76 -7.38
N PHE A 64 -36.28 50.67 -8.44
CA PHE A 64 -34.86 50.27 -8.39
C PHE A 64 -33.96 51.46 -8.77
N PRO A 65 -33.70 52.40 -7.85
CA PRO A 65 -33.06 53.68 -8.17
C PRO A 65 -31.63 53.56 -8.72
N LEU A 66 -30.95 52.43 -8.47
CA LEU A 66 -29.59 52.18 -8.95
C LEU A 66 -29.53 51.29 -10.21
N ALA A 67 -30.63 50.61 -10.58
CA ALA A 67 -30.68 49.72 -11.75
C ALA A 67 -31.46 50.33 -12.93
N ASP A 68 -32.63 50.92 -12.63
CA ASP A 68 -33.56 51.48 -13.61
C ASP A 68 -34.39 52.61 -12.96
N PRO A 69 -33.80 53.82 -12.81
CA PRO A 69 -34.41 54.90 -12.03
C PRO A 69 -35.77 55.33 -12.58
N GLY A 70 -36.78 55.44 -11.71
CA GLY A 70 -38.12 55.94 -12.06
C GLY A 70 -39.08 54.90 -12.65
N ARG A 71 -38.65 53.64 -12.83
CA ARG A 71 -39.56 52.54 -13.18
C ARG A 71 -40.19 51.95 -11.92
N GLU A 72 -41.43 52.33 -11.66
CA GLU A 72 -42.20 51.77 -10.56
C GLU A 72 -42.73 50.36 -10.85
N ILE A 73 -42.70 49.52 -9.81
CA ILE A 73 -43.16 48.14 -9.80
C ILE A 73 -44.09 47.93 -8.60
N GLU A 74 -45.15 47.16 -8.80
CA GLU A 74 -46.02 46.72 -7.71
C GLU A 74 -45.56 45.39 -7.12
N ALA A 75 -45.72 45.24 -5.81
CA ALA A 75 -45.43 43.99 -5.10
C ALA A 75 -46.53 43.65 -4.10
N SER A 76 -46.70 42.35 -3.81
CA SER A 76 -47.53 41.85 -2.71
C SER A 76 -46.65 41.27 -1.60
N ILE A 77 -47.15 41.26 -0.37
CA ILE A 77 -46.45 40.60 0.73
C ILE A 77 -46.63 39.09 0.56
N ALA A 78 -45.54 38.39 0.34
CA ALA A 78 -45.52 36.93 0.21
C ALA A 78 -45.31 36.25 1.56
N ASP A 79 -44.62 36.91 2.50
CA ASP A 79 -44.39 36.40 3.85
C ASP A 79 -44.19 37.54 4.85
N TRP A 80 -44.61 37.28 6.09
CA TRP A 80 -44.79 38.29 7.13
C TRP A 80 -44.37 37.76 8.50
N THR A 81 -43.30 38.33 9.03
CA THR A 81 -42.86 38.14 10.41
C THR A 81 -42.94 39.47 11.14
N PRO A 82 -43.98 39.70 11.97
CA PRO A 82 -44.17 40.97 12.66
C PRO A 82 -43.07 41.22 13.70
N VAL A 83 -43.03 42.45 14.21
CA VAL A 83 -42.16 42.85 15.32
C VAL A 83 -42.67 42.19 16.61
N LYS A 84 -41.88 41.28 17.21
CA LYS A 84 -42.27 40.61 18.46
C LYS A 84 -41.96 41.49 19.69
N PRO A 85 -42.64 41.27 20.83
CA PRO A 85 -42.41 42.04 22.07
C PRO A 85 -40.96 42.04 22.58
N GLY A 86 -40.18 41.01 22.24
CA GLY A 86 -38.76 40.91 22.58
C GLY A 86 -37.79 41.59 21.60
N GLY A 87 -38.30 42.38 20.64
CA GLY A 87 -37.50 43.04 19.61
C GLY A 87 -36.97 42.09 18.53
N SER A 88 -37.40 40.83 18.49
CA SER A 88 -37.07 39.89 17.41
C SER A 88 -38.17 39.87 16.34
N GLY A 89 -37.87 39.37 15.14
CA GLY A 89 -38.79 39.45 14.00
C GLY A 89 -38.49 40.65 13.11
N ASP A 90 -39.53 41.32 12.60
CA ASP A 90 -39.43 42.47 11.68
C ASP A 90 -38.89 42.15 10.28
N VAL A 91 -39.42 41.09 9.65
CA VAL A 91 -39.02 40.66 8.31
C VAL A 91 -40.25 40.51 7.42
N ALA A 92 -40.21 41.13 6.24
CA ALA A 92 -41.21 40.94 5.19
C ALA A 92 -40.52 40.55 3.88
N VAL A 93 -41.09 39.56 3.19
CA VAL A 93 -40.69 39.20 1.83
C VAL A 93 -41.78 39.63 0.88
N LEU A 94 -41.42 40.46 -0.08
CA LEU A 94 -42.32 40.96 -1.11
C LEU A 94 -42.13 40.13 -2.38
N ARG A 95 -43.23 39.81 -3.06
CA ARG A 95 -43.23 39.22 -4.40
C ARG A 95 -43.61 40.28 -5.42
N LEU A 96 -42.72 40.52 -6.36
CA LEU A 96 -42.95 41.44 -7.47
C LEU A 96 -44.05 40.90 -8.39
N LEU A 97 -44.95 41.78 -8.84
CA LEU A 97 -46.03 41.42 -9.76
C LEU A 97 -45.62 41.51 -11.24
N SER A 98 -44.45 42.08 -11.52
CA SER A 98 -43.78 42.10 -12.82
C SER A 98 -42.32 41.71 -12.66
N GLU A 99 -41.66 41.36 -13.77
CA GLU A 99 -40.22 41.06 -13.76
C GLU A 99 -39.39 42.26 -13.29
N PRO A 100 -38.33 42.03 -12.49
CA PRO A 100 -37.40 43.08 -12.09
C PRO A 100 -36.62 43.61 -13.31
N PRO A 101 -36.00 44.79 -13.22
CA PRO A 101 -35.14 45.30 -14.29
C PRO A 101 -33.98 44.34 -14.59
N GLU A 102 -33.63 44.13 -15.86
CA GLU A 102 -32.52 43.24 -16.26
C GLU A 102 -31.18 43.60 -15.61
N LYS A 103 -31.00 44.88 -15.26
CA LYS A 103 -29.80 45.42 -14.62
C LYS A 103 -29.76 45.22 -13.10
N ALA A 104 -30.84 44.76 -12.47
CA ALA A 104 -30.92 44.56 -11.03
C ALA A 104 -30.46 43.12 -10.69
N PRO A 105 -29.28 42.93 -10.10
CA PRO A 105 -28.83 41.59 -9.71
C PRO A 105 -29.50 41.14 -8.41
N VAL A 106 -29.51 39.82 -8.21
CA VAL A 106 -29.87 39.23 -6.92
C VAL A 106 -28.74 39.49 -5.92
N ALA A 107 -29.07 40.03 -4.74
CA ALA A 107 -28.12 40.32 -3.70
C ALA A 107 -27.58 39.04 -3.05
N ARG A 108 -26.26 38.89 -3.04
CA ARG A 108 -25.55 37.74 -2.45
C ARG A 108 -25.61 37.79 -0.92
N LEU A 109 -26.42 36.96 -0.28
CA LEU A 109 -26.37 36.74 1.17
C LEU A 109 -25.15 35.86 1.53
N VAL A 110 -24.40 36.22 2.58
CA VAL A 110 -23.24 35.44 3.05
C VAL A 110 -23.42 35.01 4.51
N ASP A 111 -23.16 33.73 4.80
CA ASP A 111 -23.15 33.17 6.15
C ASP A 111 -21.75 33.33 6.81
N ASP A 112 -21.69 33.27 8.14
CA ASP A 112 -20.45 33.16 8.94
C ASP A 112 -19.41 34.31 8.86
N VAL A 113 -19.73 35.47 8.29
CA VAL A 113 -18.78 36.60 8.21
C VAL A 113 -18.71 37.44 9.49
N ALA A 114 -19.58 37.19 10.48
CA ALA A 114 -19.76 38.12 11.59
C ALA A 114 -18.85 37.84 12.80
N GLY A 115 -17.56 38.10 12.63
CA GLY A 115 -16.66 38.46 13.74
C GLY A 115 -16.76 39.97 14.04
N PRO A 116 -16.33 40.41 15.24
CA PRO A 116 -16.28 41.84 15.55
C PRO A 116 -15.28 42.59 14.67
N ASP A 117 -15.54 43.89 14.48
CA ASP A 117 -14.70 44.89 13.81
C ASP A 117 -14.56 44.73 12.28
N ARG A 118 -15.66 44.42 11.59
CA ARG A 118 -15.73 44.36 10.12
C ARG A 118 -16.19 45.68 9.49
N ARG A 119 -15.54 46.10 8.40
CA ARG A 119 -15.90 47.33 7.68
C ARG A 119 -17.06 47.09 6.72
N VAL A 120 -18.12 47.87 6.86
CA VAL A 120 -19.38 47.67 6.12
C VAL A 120 -19.90 48.96 5.52
N ARG A 121 -20.75 48.82 4.49
CA ARG A 121 -21.48 49.93 3.88
C ARG A 121 -22.95 49.57 3.65
N THR A 122 -23.80 50.59 3.55
CA THR A 122 -25.23 50.45 3.25
C THR A 122 -25.76 51.71 2.56
N PHE A 123 -26.87 51.58 1.84
CA PHE A 123 -27.49 52.65 1.07
C PHE A 123 -28.97 52.75 1.44
N GLY A 124 -29.46 53.96 1.71
CA GLY A 124 -30.84 54.16 2.14
C GLY A 124 -31.39 55.55 1.81
N PHE A 125 -32.66 55.78 2.11
CA PHE A 125 -33.45 56.93 1.65
C PHE A 125 -33.98 57.76 2.83
N PRO A 126 -33.12 58.42 3.62
CA PRO A 126 -33.55 59.24 4.73
C PRO A 126 -34.25 60.52 4.24
N ALA A 127 -35.13 61.09 5.07
CA ALA A 127 -35.88 62.29 4.74
C ALA A 127 -34.98 63.43 4.19
N GLY A 128 -35.35 63.97 3.02
CA GLY A 128 -34.60 65.00 2.30
C GLY A 128 -33.55 64.46 1.31
N TYR A 129 -33.42 63.14 1.18
CA TYR A 129 -32.50 62.46 0.26
C TYR A 129 -33.25 61.36 -0.49
N ASP A 130 -34.23 61.74 -1.30
CA ASP A 130 -35.11 60.78 -1.98
C ASP A 130 -34.34 59.90 -2.97
N ASP A 131 -33.26 60.41 -3.57
CA ASP A 131 -32.35 59.65 -4.46
C ASP A 131 -31.38 58.71 -3.72
N GLY A 132 -31.39 58.74 -2.38
CA GLY A 132 -30.61 57.87 -1.51
C GLY A 132 -29.19 58.33 -1.24
N VAL A 133 -28.61 57.81 -0.15
CA VAL A 133 -27.26 58.14 0.32
C VAL A 133 -26.54 56.94 0.92
N TRP A 134 -25.22 56.95 0.79
CA TRP A 134 -24.33 55.94 1.37
C TRP A 134 -23.98 56.24 2.84
N SER A 135 -23.95 55.18 3.66
CA SER A 135 -23.36 55.18 5.00
C SER A 135 -22.27 54.10 5.07
N VAL A 136 -21.12 54.44 5.67
CA VAL A 136 -19.99 53.53 5.88
C VAL A 136 -19.69 53.45 7.37
N GLY A 137 -19.35 52.26 7.87
CA GLY A 137 -19.17 52.03 9.29
C GLY A 137 -18.52 50.68 9.60
N TRP A 138 -18.61 50.30 10.87
CA TRP A 138 -18.02 49.09 11.42
C TRP A 138 -19.07 48.25 12.14
N LEU A 139 -19.04 46.94 11.92
CA LEU A 139 -19.77 45.98 12.74
C LEU A 139 -18.98 45.68 14.00
N ARG A 140 -19.62 45.79 15.16
CA ARG A 140 -19.01 45.51 16.46
C ARG A 140 -19.40 44.12 16.97
N GLY A 141 -20.12 44.05 18.09
CA GLY A 141 -20.53 42.80 18.71
C GLY A 141 -22.00 42.46 18.47
N ARG A 142 -22.36 41.23 18.84
CA ARG A 142 -23.76 40.83 19.01
C ARG A 142 -24.33 41.49 20.27
N GLN A 143 -25.54 42.03 20.15
CA GLN A 143 -26.32 42.57 21.26
C GLN A 143 -27.53 41.63 21.55
N GLY A 144 -28.37 41.98 22.52
CA GLY A 144 -29.61 41.23 22.80
C GLY A 144 -30.50 41.06 21.55
N ALA A 145 -31.27 39.97 21.50
CA ALA A 145 -32.07 39.53 20.32
C ALA A 145 -31.26 39.14 19.06
N ASP A 146 -29.97 38.81 19.22
CA ASP A 146 -29.12 38.23 18.17
C ASP A 146 -28.73 39.20 17.02
N TRP A 147 -29.00 40.50 17.21
CA TRP A 147 -28.66 41.59 16.28
C TRP A 147 -27.19 42.02 16.38
N PHE A 148 -26.68 42.63 15.31
CA PHE A 148 -25.36 43.28 15.31
C PHE A 148 -25.47 44.79 15.42
N GLN A 149 -24.51 45.36 16.15
CA GLN A 149 -24.31 46.79 16.23
C GLN A 149 -23.51 47.30 15.02
N TYR A 150 -24.05 48.28 14.31
CA TYR A 150 -23.40 49.06 13.25
C TYR A 150 -23.01 50.43 13.81
N ASP A 151 -21.71 50.71 13.90
CA ASP A 151 -21.22 52.04 14.26
C ASP A 151 -20.81 52.80 12.99
N THR A 152 -21.52 53.89 12.70
CA THR A 152 -21.17 54.75 11.56
C THR A 152 -19.79 55.38 11.78
N ASP A 153 -18.93 55.34 10.76
CA ASP A 153 -17.63 55.98 10.79
C ASP A 153 -17.79 57.49 11.12
N PRO A 154 -17.02 58.05 12.09
CA PRO A 154 -17.00 59.47 12.37
C PRO A 154 -16.82 60.37 11.13
N ALA A 155 -16.06 59.89 10.13
CA ALA A 155 -15.76 60.58 8.88
C ALA A 155 -16.81 60.36 7.78
N ALA A 156 -17.78 59.45 7.96
CA ALA A 156 -18.86 59.28 6.99
C ALA A 156 -19.81 60.48 7.03
N GLN A 157 -20.22 60.96 5.85
CA GLN A 157 -21.09 62.14 5.73
C GLN A 157 -22.52 61.89 6.23
N HIS A 158 -22.98 60.64 6.20
CA HIS A 158 -24.34 60.25 6.59
C HIS A 158 -24.33 59.09 7.57
N ARG A 159 -25.10 59.25 8.66
CA ARG A 159 -25.35 58.19 9.66
C ARG A 159 -26.61 57.41 9.34
N ILE A 160 -26.69 56.18 9.88
CA ILE A 160 -27.91 55.38 9.89
C ILE A 160 -29.00 56.10 10.68
N ARG A 161 -30.18 56.24 10.06
CA ARG A 161 -31.36 56.94 10.58
C ARG A 161 -32.62 56.40 9.86
N PRO A 162 -33.86 56.79 10.26
CA PRO A 162 -35.06 56.39 9.53
C PRO A 162 -34.94 56.66 8.02
N GLY A 163 -35.33 55.67 7.20
CA GLY A 163 -35.10 55.62 5.76
C GLY A 163 -34.03 54.61 5.32
N PHE A 164 -33.15 54.17 6.22
CA PHE A 164 -32.24 53.04 5.98
C PHE A 164 -32.85 51.67 6.35
N SER A 165 -33.98 51.63 7.07
CA SER A 165 -34.64 50.38 7.44
C SER A 165 -34.95 49.53 6.21
N GLY A 166 -34.62 48.24 6.27
CA GLY A 166 -34.73 47.27 5.19
C GLY A 166 -33.59 47.30 4.17
N ALA A 167 -32.60 48.20 4.32
CA ALA A 167 -31.44 48.25 3.43
C ALA A 167 -30.49 47.06 3.66
N PRO A 168 -29.85 46.53 2.58
CA PRO A 168 -28.79 45.56 2.73
C PRO A 168 -27.54 46.20 3.34
N VAL A 169 -26.83 45.45 4.17
CA VAL A 169 -25.50 45.82 4.69
C VAL A 169 -24.47 44.94 4.03
N TRP A 170 -23.59 45.53 3.23
CA TRP A 170 -22.51 44.82 2.54
C TRP A 170 -21.23 44.85 3.36
N ASP A 171 -20.56 43.70 3.41
CA ASP A 171 -19.15 43.63 3.78
C ASP A 171 -18.30 44.25 2.67
N SER A 172 -17.43 45.19 3.05
CA SER A 172 -16.70 46.02 2.07
C SER A 172 -15.63 45.21 1.33
N ASP A 173 -15.16 44.11 1.90
CA ASP A 173 -14.11 43.27 1.31
C ASP A 173 -14.69 42.22 0.36
N THR A 174 -15.77 41.56 0.76
CA THR A 174 -16.37 40.44 0.00
C THR A 174 -17.50 40.86 -0.94
N GLY A 175 -18.05 42.07 -0.75
CA GLY A 175 -19.21 42.58 -1.51
C GLY A 175 -20.51 41.80 -1.25
N GLY A 176 -20.52 40.90 -0.26
CA GLY A 176 -21.69 40.14 0.14
C GLY A 176 -22.53 40.85 1.20
N VAL A 177 -23.84 40.63 1.17
CA VAL A 177 -24.77 41.12 2.20
C VAL A 177 -24.61 40.26 3.45
N VAL A 178 -24.27 40.90 4.57
CA VAL A 178 -24.08 40.27 5.88
C VAL A 178 -25.27 40.48 6.83
N GLY A 179 -26.22 41.33 6.43
CA GLY A 179 -27.53 41.45 7.06
C GLY A 179 -28.34 42.62 6.52
N MET A 180 -29.42 42.95 7.23
CA MET A 180 -30.39 44.00 6.85
C MET A 180 -30.56 44.99 7.99
N VAL A 181 -30.52 46.30 7.69
CA VAL A 181 -30.72 47.37 8.68
C VAL A 181 -32.16 47.33 9.19
N VAL A 182 -32.35 47.40 10.51
CA VAL A 182 -33.66 47.24 11.15
C VAL A 182 -34.03 48.37 12.08
N ALA A 183 -33.06 48.91 12.81
CA ALA A 183 -33.31 50.05 13.68
C ALA A 183 -32.13 51.01 13.67
N ALA A 184 -32.42 52.29 13.90
CA ALA A 184 -31.44 53.33 14.18
C ALA A 184 -31.76 53.92 15.55
N ASP A 185 -30.74 54.27 16.33
CA ASP A 185 -30.98 55.01 17.57
C ASP A 185 -31.63 56.38 17.24
N ARG A 186 -32.67 56.75 18.02
CA ARG A 186 -33.44 57.98 17.81
C ARG A 186 -32.75 59.21 18.39
N ALA A 187 -31.74 59.03 19.23
CA ALA A 187 -30.97 60.13 19.80
C ALA A 187 -30.11 60.84 18.74
N ALA A 188 -30.09 62.17 18.77
CA ALA A 188 -29.45 62.99 17.73
C ALA A 188 -27.91 62.88 17.68
N ASP A 189 -27.31 62.39 18.75
CA ASP A 189 -25.88 62.27 19.05
C ASP A 189 -25.34 60.84 18.90
N VAL A 190 -26.21 59.83 18.88
CA VAL A 190 -25.82 58.41 18.74
C VAL A 190 -25.66 58.06 17.25
N ARG A 191 -24.52 57.45 16.88
CA ARG A 191 -24.16 57.05 15.50
C ARG A 191 -24.35 55.55 15.24
N THR A 192 -25.13 54.91 16.10
CA THR A 192 -25.29 53.46 16.14
C THR A 192 -26.61 53.06 15.48
N GLY A 193 -26.51 52.11 14.55
CA GLY A 193 -27.62 51.38 13.97
C GLY A 193 -27.57 49.91 14.36
N TYR A 194 -28.66 49.19 14.10
CA TYR A 194 -28.78 47.77 14.36
C TYR A 194 -29.21 47.05 13.09
N LEU A 195 -28.70 45.83 12.90
CA LEU A 195 -29.05 44.99 11.78
C LEU A 195 -29.38 43.56 12.22
N ILE A 196 -30.31 42.94 11.49
CA ILE A 196 -30.57 41.51 11.58
C ILE A 196 -29.55 40.79 10.68
N PRO A 197 -28.72 39.88 11.21
CA PRO A 197 -27.75 39.15 10.40
C PRO A 197 -28.41 38.17 9.43
N THR A 198 -27.75 37.91 8.31
CA THR A 198 -28.18 36.93 7.28
C THR A 198 -28.58 35.58 7.85
N ARG A 199 -27.86 35.05 8.84
CA ARG A 199 -28.23 33.79 9.52
C ARG A 199 -29.64 33.83 10.12
N VAL A 200 -30.05 34.96 10.71
CA VAL A 200 -31.35 35.11 11.37
C VAL A 200 -32.43 35.32 10.33
N LEU A 201 -32.14 36.10 9.28
CA LEU A 201 -33.02 36.23 8.12
C LEU A 201 -33.31 34.84 7.51
N ARG A 202 -32.28 34.03 7.26
CA ARG A 202 -32.43 32.65 6.73
C ARG A 202 -33.13 31.70 7.70
N ALA A 203 -32.87 31.81 9.00
CA ALA A 203 -33.56 31.00 10.01
C ALA A 203 -35.06 31.34 10.10
N SER A 204 -35.44 32.60 9.84
CA SER A 204 -36.84 33.03 9.81
C SER A 204 -37.59 32.50 8.59
N ARG A 205 -36.89 32.18 7.50
CA ARG A 205 -37.47 31.59 6.29
C ARG A 205 -36.46 30.72 5.53
N PRO A 206 -36.61 29.38 5.54
CA PRO A 206 -35.71 28.46 4.83
C PRO A 206 -35.59 28.69 3.32
N SER A 207 -36.63 29.24 2.67
CA SER A 207 -36.62 29.56 1.23
C SER A 207 -35.81 30.81 0.87
N LEU A 208 -35.34 31.60 1.85
CA LEU A 208 -34.28 32.61 1.64
C LEU A 208 -32.90 31.95 1.40
N GLY A 209 -32.80 30.63 1.53
CA GLY A 209 -31.61 29.86 1.18
C GLY A 209 -31.26 29.90 -0.31
N ASP A 210 -32.23 30.17 -1.19
CA ASP A 210 -32.06 30.19 -2.66
C ASP A 210 -31.65 31.56 -3.22
N ALA A 211 -31.65 32.60 -2.37
CA ALA A 211 -31.23 33.98 -2.68
C ALA A 211 -29.72 34.22 -2.63
N ALA A 212 -29.00 33.33 -1.95
CA ALA A 212 -27.55 33.29 -1.96
C ALA A 212 -27.09 32.81 -3.34
N LEU A 213 -25.84 33.10 -3.73
CA LEU A 213 -25.21 32.32 -4.81
C LEU A 213 -25.56 30.84 -4.60
N GLY A 214 -26.10 30.20 -5.63
CA GLY A 214 -26.48 28.79 -5.54
C GLY A 214 -25.34 27.96 -4.95
N ALA A 215 -25.67 26.87 -4.27
CA ALA A 215 -24.66 25.98 -3.70
C ALA A 215 -23.60 25.64 -4.77
N ASN A 216 -22.32 25.68 -4.39
CA ASN A 216 -21.20 25.43 -5.30
C ASN A 216 -21.50 24.15 -6.13
N PRO A 217 -21.55 24.25 -7.46
CA PRO A 217 -21.94 23.11 -8.29
C PRO A 217 -20.86 22.02 -8.37
N PHE A 218 -19.63 22.34 -8.01
CA PHE A 218 -18.50 21.42 -8.00
C PHE A 218 -18.36 20.71 -6.65
N ARG A 219 -17.87 19.48 -6.66
CA ARG A 219 -17.83 18.59 -5.49
C ARG A 219 -16.44 18.39 -4.87
N ALA A 220 -15.47 19.22 -5.26
CA ALA A 220 -14.08 19.14 -4.80
C ALA A 220 -13.49 17.73 -4.98
N LEU A 221 -13.09 17.08 -3.87
CA LEU A 221 -12.56 15.72 -3.87
C LEU A 221 -13.63 14.65 -3.62
N ASP A 222 -14.87 15.06 -3.37
CA ASP A 222 -15.98 14.12 -3.21
C ASP A 222 -16.51 13.67 -4.57
N HIS A 223 -17.13 12.50 -4.58
CA HIS A 223 -17.82 11.98 -5.75
C HIS A 223 -19.22 12.56 -5.87
N PHE A 224 -19.77 12.58 -7.09
CA PHE A 224 -21.15 12.99 -7.29
C PHE A 224 -22.09 11.89 -6.79
N HIS A 225 -23.04 12.25 -5.94
CA HIS A 225 -24.09 11.35 -5.49
C HIS A 225 -25.32 11.45 -6.40
N GLU A 226 -26.28 10.55 -6.19
CA GLU A 226 -27.54 10.53 -6.95
C GLU A 226 -28.31 11.86 -6.89
N ARG A 227 -28.27 12.57 -5.75
CA ARG A 227 -28.86 13.91 -5.60
C ARG A 227 -28.21 14.98 -6.48
N ASP A 228 -26.98 14.73 -6.92
CA ASP A 228 -26.17 15.65 -7.72
C ASP A 228 -26.30 15.37 -9.23
N ALA A 229 -27.19 14.46 -9.64
CA ALA A 229 -27.36 14.07 -11.04
C ALA A 229 -27.61 15.25 -12.00
N ALA A 230 -28.28 16.30 -11.52
CA ALA A 230 -28.52 17.52 -12.30
C ALA A 230 -27.25 18.36 -12.56
N LEU A 231 -26.17 18.12 -11.82
CA LEU A 231 -24.87 18.80 -11.92
C LEU A 231 -23.82 17.90 -12.60
N PHE A 232 -24.14 16.63 -12.86
CA PHE A 232 -23.24 15.64 -13.42
C PHE A 232 -23.36 15.60 -14.95
N HIS A 233 -22.32 16.07 -15.65
CA HIS A 233 -22.32 16.23 -17.11
C HIS A 233 -21.08 15.60 -17.76
N GLY A 234 -21.19 15.30 -19.05
CA GLY A 234 -20.09 14.75 -19.86
C GLY A 234 -19.93 13.23 -19.77
N ARG A 235 -20.87 12.52 -19.15
CA ARG A 235 -20.84 11.05 -18.99
C ARG A 235 -22.21 10.41 -19.23
N GLU A 236 -23.11 11.12 -19.89
CA GLU A 236 -24.46 10.68 -20.21
C GLU A 236 -24.46 9.43 -21.12
N ASP A 237 -23.50 9.32 -22.04
CA ASP A 237 -23.36 8.20 -22.98
C ASP A 237 -22.89 6.92 -22.28
N PRO A 238 -21.77 6.91 -21.52
CA PRO A 238 -21.39 5.77 -20.70
C PRO A 238 -22.49 5.32 -19.73
N ALA A 239 -23.20 6.25 -19.09
CA ALA A 239 -24.27 5.92 -18.15
C ALA A 239 -25.40 5.13 -18.84
N ARG A 240 -25.87 5.61 -20.00
CA ARG A 240 -26.90 4.92 -20.80
C ARG A 240 -26.45 3.53 -21.23
N ARG A 241 -25.21 3.38 -21.74
CA ARG A 241 -24.68 2.08 -22.17
C ARG A 241 -24.58 1.06 -21.03
N ILE A 242 -24.26 1.51 -19.82
CA ILE A 242 -24.28 0.63 -18.63
C ILE A 242 -25.71 0.18 -18.33
N VAL A 243 -26.68 1.10 -18.35
CA VAL A 243 -28.10 0.77 -18.14
C VAL A 243 -28.63 -0.20 -19.20
N ASP A 244 -28.28 0.01 -20.48
CA ASP A 244 -28.64 -0.89 -21.58
C ASP A 244 -28.06 -2.29 -21.35
N ARG A 245 -26.80 -2.38 -20.90
CA ARG A 245 -26.14 -3.66 -20.60
C ARG A 245 -26.79 -4.39 -19.43
N LEU A 246 -27.19 -3.67 -18.39
CA LEU A 246 -27.98 -4.23 -17.29
C LEU A 246 -29.36 -4.76 -17.76
N GLY A 247 -29.80 -4.45 -18.98
CA GLY A 247 -31.00 -5.03 -19.60
C GLY A 247 -30.89 -6.50 -19.98
N TYR A 248 -29.69 -6.99 -20.28
CA TYR A 248 -29.50 -8.35 -20.79
C TYR A 248 -28.35 -9.10 -20.11
N ALA A 249 -27.36 -8.40 -19.53
CA ALA A 249 -26.25 -9.02 -18.84
C ALA A 249 -26.58 -9.25 -17.35
N PRO A 250 -26.40 -10.47 -16.81
CA PRO A 250 -26.61 -10.75 -15.39
C PRO A 250 -25.57 -10.06 -14.48
N ALA A 251 -24.37 -9.83 -15.00
CA ALA A 251 -23.32 -9.10 -14.32
C ALA A 251 -22.69 -8.08 -15.27
N THR A 252 -22.33 -6.92 -14.73
CA THR A 252 -21.52 -5.91 -15.41
C THR A 252 -20.42 -5.45 -14.45
N CYS A 253 -19.17 -5.41 -14.91
CA CYS A 253 -18.06 -4.89 -14.14
C CYS A 253 -17.53 -3.60 -14.79
N LEU A 254 -17.72 -2.47 -14.10
CA LEU A 254 -17.19 -1.17 -14.46
C LEU A 254 -15.72 -1.09 -14.05
N VAL A 255 -14.83 -1.19 -15.03
CA VAL A 255 -13.38 -1.18 -14.83
C VAL A 255 -12.78 0.13 -15.31
N GLY A 256 -11.87 0.73 -14.53
CA GLY A 256 -11.12 1.89 -14.99
C GLY A 256 -10.08 2.39 -13.98
N PRO A 257 -9.16 3.27 -14.39
CA PRO A 257 -8.11 3.81 -13.52
C PRO A 257 -8.65 4.47 -12.24
N SER A 258 -7.82 4.64 -11.22
CA SER A 258 -8.18 5.47 -10.05
C SER A 258 -8.48 6.91 -10.51
N GLY A 259 -9.47 7.57 -9.90
CA GLY A 259 -9.85 8.94 -10.26
C GLY A 259 -10.65 9.12 -11.57
N SER A 260 -10.89 8.06 -12.36
CA SER A 260 -11.63 8.17 -13.65
C SER A 260 -13.12 8.51 -13.56
N GLY A 261 -13.64 8.69 -12.34
CA GLY A 261 -15.04 9.04 -12.06
C GLY A 261 -15.99 7.85 -11.99
N LYS A 262 -15.51 6.62 -11.73
CA LYS A 262 -16.35 5.41 -11.64
C LYS A 262 -17.51 5.55 -10.65
N SER A 263 -17.23 5.94 -9.40
CA SER A 263 -18.26 6.15 -8.39
C SER A 263 -19.22 7.27 -8.78
N SER A 264 -18.73 8.42 -9.27
CA SER A 264 -19.59 9.50 -9.77
C SER A 264 -20.51 9.04 -10.92
N LEU A 265 -19.98 8.28 -11.88
CA LEU A 265 -20.76 7.71 -12.99
C LEU A 265 -21.83 6.75 -12.47
N LEU A 266 -21.47 5.89 -11.54
CA LEU A 266 -22.38 4.95 -10.91
C LEU A 266 -23.53 5.69 -10.20
N PHE A 267 -23.20 6.57 -9.25
CA PHE A 267 -24.18 7.21 -8.38
C PHE A 267 -24.98 8.33 -9.04
N ALA A 268 -24.35 9.20 -9.82
CA ALA A 268 -25.00 10.36 -10.43
C ALA A 268 -25.38 10.17 -11.90
N GLY A 269 -24.85 9.15 -12.57
CA GLY A 269 -25.19 8.80 -13.95
C GLY A 269 -26.14 7.61 -14.05
N VAL A 270 -25.75 6.45 -13.50
CA VAL A 270 -26.46 5.18 -13.71
C VAL A 270 -27.67 5.04 -12.80
N LEU A 271 -27.52 5.22 -11.48
CA LEU A 271 -28.63 5.03 -10.53
C LEU A 271 -29.87 5.89 -10.80
N PRO A 272 -29.76 7.20 -11.16
CA PRO A 272 -30.93 8.02 -11.47
C PRO A 272 -31.74 7.48 -12.66
N LEU A 273 -31.06 6.97 -13.69
CA LEU A 273 -31.70 6.40 -14.88
C LEU A 273 -32.50 5.13 -14.56
N LEU A 274 -32.11 4.39 -13.52
CA LEU A 274 -32.78 3.16 -13.09
C LEU A 274 -34.04 3.40 -12.23
N ARG A 275 -34.31 4.64 -11.77
CA ARG A 275 -35.47 4.94 -10.91
C ARG A 275 -36.80 5.06 -11.66
N GLY A 276 -36.80 5.39 -12.95
CA GLY A 276 -38.01 5.59 -13.76
C GLY A 276 -38.69 4.28 -14.18
N SER A 277 -37.92 3.40 -14.82
CA SER A 277 -38.27 2.03 -15.19
C SER A 277 -36.98 1.21 -15.18
N GLY A 278 -36.98 0.03 -14.55
CA GLY A 278 -35.81 -0.84 -14.61
C GLY A 278 -35.53 -1.31 -16.04
N PRO A 279 -34.34 -1.86 -16.30
CA PRO A 279 -33.98 -2.37 -17.62
C PRO A 279 -35.04 -3.38 -18.10
N GLY A 280 -35.51 -3.23 -19.34
CA GLY A 280 -36.58 -4.08 -19.91
C GLY A 280 -37.99 -3.85 -19.34
N GLY A 281 -38.23 -2.76 -18.59
CA GLY A 281 -39.54 -2.44 -18.01
C GLY A 281 -39.83 -3.11 -16.67
N HIS A 282 -38.88 -3.84 -16.11
CA HIS A 282 -39.01 -4.52 -14.82
C HIS A 282 -39.00 -3.56 -13.63
N ARG A 283 -39.76 -3.88 -12.57
CA ARG A 283 -39.71 -3.17 -11.29
C ARG A 283 -38.43 -3.55 -10.54
N LEU A 284 -37.39 -2.75 -10.66
CA LEU A 284 -36.09 -3.03 -10.05
C LEU A 284 -36.05 -2.61 -8.56
N ARG A 285 -35.38 -3.42 -7.73
CA ARG A 285 -34.84 -2.99 -6.44
C ARG A 285 -33.34 -2.84 -6.56
N THR A 286 -32.81 -1.67 -6.22
CA THR A 286 -31.35 -1.46 -6.19
C THR A 286 -30.83 -1.46 -4.76
N VAL A 287 -29.72 -2.15 -4.54
CA VAL A 287 -28.98 -2.21 -3.28
C VAL A 287 -27.54 -1.86 -3.57
N VAL A 288 -26.99 -0.88 -2.88
CA VAL A 288 -25.60 -0.45 -3.04
C VAL A 288 -24.82 -0.76 -1.77
N LEU A 289 -23.65 -1.36 -1.92
CA LEU A 289 -22.71 -1.61 -0.84
C LEU A 289 -21.27 -1.31 -1.26
N ARG A 290 -20.42 -1.06 -0.27
CA ARG A 290 -18.96 -1.00 -0.40
C ARG A 290 -18.40 -2.16 0.43
N PRO A 291 -18.15 -3.33 -0.19
CA PRO A 291 -17.92 -4.58 0.55
C PRO A 291 -16.58 -4.65 1.29
N GLY A 292 -15.60 -3.81 0.95
CA GLY A 292 -14.31 -3.74 1.64
C GLY A 292 -14.22 -2.70 2.76
N ARG A 293 -15.36 -2.18 3.26
CA ARG A 293 -15.37 -1.24 4.38
C ARG A 293 -14.68 -1.84 5.62
N PRO A 294 -13.93 -1.05 6.41
CA PRO A 294 -13.31 -1.55 7.63
C PRO A 294 -14.37 -2.04 8.62
N GLY A 295 -14.25 -3.30 9.02
CA GLY A 295 -15.01 -3.90 10.11
C GLY A 295 -15.69 -5.21 9.73
N PRO A 296 -16.96 -5.17 9.31
CA PRO A 296 -17.67 -6.37 8.89
C PRO A 296 -17.00 -6.99 7.65
N SER A 297 -16.99 -8.31 7.56
CA SER A 297 -16.52 -8.97 6.33
C SER A 297 -17.42 -8.61 5.13
N PRO A 298 -16.99 -8.84 3.89
CA PRO A 298 -17.82 -8.60 2.70
C PRO A 298 -19.21 -9.26 2.79
N LEU A 299 -19.26 -10.47 3.35
CA LEU A 299 -20.49 -11.22 3.55
C LEU A 299 -21.37 -10.59 4.65
N THR A 300 -20.78 -10.14 5.75
CA THR A 300 -21.49 -9.37 6.78
C THR A 300 -22.06 -8.07 6.22
N THR A 301 -21.28 -7.35 5.41
CA THR A 301 -21.74 -6.10 4.77
C THR A 301 -22.96 -6.37 3.88
N LEU A 302 -22.94 -7.46 3.12
CA LEU A 302 -24.09 -7.89 2.33
C LEU A 302 -25.31 -8.18 3.22
N ALA A 303 -25.14 -8.97 4.28
CA ALA A 303 -26.21 -9.30 5.21
C ALA A 303 -26.84 -8.06 5.86
N LEU A 304 -26.00 -7.14 6.38
CA LEU A 304 -26.45 -5.88 6.98
C LEU A 304 -27.21 -5.00 5.99
N THR A 305 -26.83 -5.02 4.72
CA THR A 305 -27.50 -4.22 3.68
C THR A 305 -28.84 -4.83 3.26
N LEU A 306 -28.97 -6.15 3.26
CA LEU A 306 -30.19 -6.86 2.88
C LEU A 306 -31.22 -6.96 4.03
N LEU A 307 -30.76 -7.05 5.29
CA LEU A 307 -31.63 -7.24 6.47
C LEU A 307 -32.76 -6.20 6.59
N PRO A 308 -32.52 -4.88 6.46
CA PRO A 308 -33.59 -3.88 6.52
C PRO A 308 -34.66 -4.05 5.43
N LEU A 309 -34.31 -4.67 4.31
CA LEU A 309 -35.22 -4.92 3.18
C LEU A 309 -35.99 -6.23 3.34
N LEU A 310 -35.37 -7.22 3.99
CA LEU A 310 -35.98 -8.49 4.31
C LEU A 310 -36.92 -8.37 5.51
N GLU A 311 -36.51 -7.64 6.56
CA GLU A 311 -37.21 -7.53 7.83
C GLU A 311 -37.44 -6.06 8.24
N PRO A 312 -38.29 -5.32 7.51
CA PRO A 312 -38.55 -3.90 7.76
C PRO A 312 -39.24 -3.65 9.12
N ASP A 313 -39.94 -4.64 9.67
CA ASP A 313 -40.70 -4.50 10.92
C ASP A 313 -39.85 -4.79 12.18
N LEU A 314 -38.67 -5.39 12.02
CA LEU A 314 -37.76 -5.62 13.14
C LEU A 314 -37.08 -4.33 13.57
N THR A 315 -36.92 -4.17 14.89
CA THR A 315 -36.07 -3.11 15.46
C THR A 315 -34.62 -3.31 15.04
N GLU A 316 -33.83 -2.24 15.07
CA GLU A 316 -32.40 -2.29 14.71
C GLU A 316 -31.63 -3.34 15.52
N THR A 317 -31.89 -3.43 16.82
CA THR A 317 -31.35 -4.47 17.71
C THR A 317 -31.77 -5.88 17.33
N ALA A 318 -33.03 -6.09 16.92
CA ALA A 318 -33.50 -7.42 16.51
C ALA A 318 -32.90 -7.84 15.16
N ARG A 319 -32.67 -6.90 14.23
CA ARG A 319 -31.96 -7.17 12.97
C ARG A 319 -30.51 -7.55 13.21
N LEU A 320 -29.82 -6.90 14.15
CA LEU A 320 -28.46 -7.27 14.54
C LEU A 320 -28.38 -8.70 15.09
N ALA A 321 -29.42 -9.16 15.81
CA ALA A 321 -29.49 -10.54 16.31
C ALA A 321 -29.71 -11.59 15.19
N GLU A 322 -30.43 -11.25 14.11
CA GLU A 322 -30.65 -12.14 12.96
C GLU A 322 -29.46 -12.19 11.98
N ARG A 323 -28.54 -11.22 12.07
CA ARG A 323 -27.35 -11.11 11.19
C ARG A 323 -26.57 -12.43 11.05
N PRO A 324 -26.14 -13.13 12.12
CA PRO A 324 -25.32 -14.33 11.98
C PRO A 324 -26.05 -15.51 11.32
N ARG A 325 -27.39 -15.49 11.31
CA ARG A 325 -28.20 -16.48 10.61
C ARG A 325 -28.23 -16.19 9.11
N LEU A 326 -28.42 -14.94 8.72
CA LEU A 326 -28.41 -14.54 7.32
C LEU A 326 -27.01 -14.68 6.70
N GLU A 327 -25.94 -14.33 7.43
CA GLU A 327 -24.56 -14.51 6.97
C GLU A 327 -24.26 -15.98 6.62
N ARG A 328 -24.60 -16.92 7.53
CA ARG A 328 -24.45 -18.36 7.26
C ARG A 328 -25.26 -18.81 6.06
N LEU A 329 -26.53 -18.38 5.98
CA LEU A 329 -27.39 -18.71 4.83
C LEU A 329 -26.77 -18.22 3.51
N LEU A 330 -26.24 -17.00 3.46
CA LEU A 330 -25.59 -16.45 2.27
C LEU A 330 -24.30 -17.22 1.93
N GLY A 331 -23.48 -17.54 2.93
CA GLY A 331 -22.23 -18.29 2.76
C GLY A 331 -22.43 -19.74 2.27
N ASP A 332 -23.54 -20.36 2.66
CA ASP A 332 -23.94 -21.72 2.30
C ASP A 332 -24.73 -21.79 0.97
N GLY A 333 -24.78 -20.70 0.19
CA GLY A 333 -25.41 -20.65 -1.13
C GLY A 333 -26.91 -20.31 -1.12
N GLY A 334 -27.45 -19.79 -0.02
CA GLY A 334 -28.86 -19.42 0.14
C GLY A 334 -29.29 -18.11 -0.55
N MET A 335 -28.44 -17.51 -1.38
CA MET A 335 -28.76 -16.28 -2.14
C MET A 335 -30.08 -16.37 -2.94
N PRO A 336 -30.43 -17.46 -3.65
CA PRO A 336 -31.69 -17.55 -4.39
C PRO A 336 -32.91 -17.33 -3.49
N ALA A 337 -32.96 -18.02 -2.35
CA ALA A 337 -34.08 -17.91 -1.40
C ALA A 337 -34.17 -16.50 -0.78
N VAL A 338 -33.02 -15.87 -0.54
CA VAL A 338 -32.96 -14.49 -0.04
C VAL A 338 -33.50 -13.51 -1.08
N VAL A 339 -33.10 -13.65 -2.35
CA VAL A 339 -33.56 -12.79 -3.46
C VAL A 339 -35.06 -12.93 -3.68
N GLU A 340 -35.59 -14.16 -3.76
CA GLU A 340 -37.03 -14.38 -3.94
C GLU A 340 -37.84 -13.74 -2.82
N ARG A 341 -37.50 -14.02 -1.57
CA ARG A 341 -38.18 -13.44 -0.39
C ARG A 341 -38.11 -11.92 -0.38
N LEU A 342 -36.96 -11.34 -0.72
CA LEU A 342 -36.78 -9.89 -0.77
C LEU A 342 -37.67 -9.28 -1.85
N LEU A 343 -37.70 -9.86 -3.04
CA LEU A 343 -38.47 -9.36 -4.17
C LEU A 343 -39.98 -9.48 -3.93
N GLU A 344 -40.43 -10.60 -3.36
CA GLU A 344 -41.83 -10.79 -2.92
C GLU A 344 -42.24 -9.73 -1.91
N ARG A 345 -41.44 -9.51 -0.85
CA ARG A 345 -41.76 -8.50 0.18
C ARG A 345 -41.75 -7.08 -0.35
N GLN A 346 -40.84 -6.76 -1.27
CA GLN A 346 -40.70 -5.41 -1.82
C GLN A 346 -41.65 -5.16 -3.01
N GLY A 347 -42.35 -6.19 -3.51
CA GLY A 347 -43.20 -6.11 -4.69
C GLY A 347 -42.42 -5.76 -5.96
N LYS A 348 -41.23 -6.33 -6.12
CA LYS A 348 -40.26 -6.04 -7.19
C LYS A 348 -39.99 -7.27 -8.04
N ASP A 349 -39.54 -7.05 -9.27
CA ASP A 349 -39.32 -8.10 -10.26
C ASP A 349 -37.88 -8.62 -10.25
N ARG A 350 -36.91 -7.73 -10.01
CA ARG A 350 -35.47 -8.03 -10.04
C ARG A 350 -34.71 -7.26 -8.97
N LEU A 351 -33.60 -7.82 -8.49
CA LEU A 351 -32.68 -7.18 -7.54
C LEU A 351 -31.38 -6.83 -8.28
N LEU A 352 -31.02 -5.55 -8.30
CA LEU A 352 -29.69 -5.10 -8.70
C LEU A 352 -28.83 -4.86 -7.46
N LEU A 353 -27.75 -5.61 -7.35
CA LEU A 353 -26.74 -5.45 -6.32
C LEU A 353 -25.52 -4.73 -6.89
N VAL A 354 -25.22 -3.57 -6.33
CA VAL A 354 -24.11 -2.71 -6.75
C VAL A 354 -23.02 -2.78 -5.69
N ALA A 355 -21.86 -3.31 -6.05
CA ALA A 355 -20.69 -3.33 -5.19
C ALA A 355 -19.66 -2.32 -5.70
N ASP A 356 -19.63 -1.13 -5.11
CA ASP A 356 -18.65 -0.09 -5.44
C ASP A 356 -17.34 -0.31 -4.67
N GLN A 357 -16.22 0.10 -5.26
CA GLN A 357 -14.87 -0.07 -4.73
C GLN A 357 -14.58 -1.52 -4.34
N PHE A 358 -14.91 -2.44 -5.24
CA PHE A 358 -14.79 -3.88 -5.03
C PHE A 358 -13.34 -4.28 -4.74
N GLU A 359 -12.36 -3.56 -5.29
CA GLU A 359 -10.94 -3.79 -5.07
C GLU A 359 -10.55 -3.86 -3.58
N GLU A 360 -11.29 -3.20 -2.70
CA GLU A 360 -11.01 -3.21 -1.26
C GLU A 360 -11.20 -4.59 -0.62
N THR A 361 -12.02 -5.45 -1.23
CA THR A 361 -12.22 -6.84 -0.79
C THR A 361 -11.06 -7.76 -1.14
N LEU A 362 -10.25 -7.37 -2.13
CA LEU A 362 -9.08 -8.11 -2.58
C LEU A 362 -7.87 -7.89 -1.65
N VAL A 363 -8.01 -7.02 -0.64
CA VAL A 363 -6.93 -6.52 0.21
C VAL A 363 -7.20 -6.77 1.69
N GLY A 364 -6.16 -7.13 2.45
CA GLY A 364 -6.20 -7.16 3.92
C GLY A 364 -7.10 -8.26 4.51
N PRO A 365 -7.61 -8.10 5.75
CA PRO A 365 -8.42 -9.12 6.42
C PRO A 365 -9.78 -9.40 5.75
N ALA A 366 -10.26 -8.49 4.89
CA ALA A 366 -11.48 -8.68 4.10
C ALA A 366 -11.37 -9.85 3.10
N ARG A 367 -10.14 -10.23 2.70
CA ARG A 367 -9.88 -11.35 1.79
C ARG A 367 -10.33 -12.71 2.34
N ALA A 368 -10.39 -12.87 3.67
CA ALA A 368 -10.73 -14.14 4.30
C ALA A 368 -12.14 -14.66 3.93
N ASP A 369 -13.09 -13.76 3.68
CA ASP A 369 -14.49 -14.09 3.35
C ASP A 369 -14.84 -13.79 1.87
N LEU A 370 -13.82 -13.57 1.03
CA LEU A 370 -14.02 -13.22 -0.38
C LEU A 370 -14.71 -14.35 -1.17
N ALA A 371 -14.31 -15.60 -0.95
CA ALA A 371 -14.85 -16.73 -1.72
C ALA A 371 -16.35 -16.99 -1.45
N PRO A 372 -16.83 -17.07 -0.18
CA PRO A 372 -18.27 -17.14 0.10
C PRO A 372 -19.06 -15.96 -0.46
N PHE A 373 -18.53 -14.74 -0.35
CA PHE A 373 -19.16 -13.54 -0.90
C PHE A 373 -19.25 -13.59 -2.43
N ALA A 374 -18.16 -13.95 -3.12
CA ALA A 374 -18.10 -14.10 -4.56
C ALA A 374 -19.10 -15.17 -5.06
N ARG A 375 -19.24 -16.30 -4.36
CA ARG A 375 -20.26 -17.32 -4.67
C ARG A 375 -21.68 -16.79 -4.57
N ALA A 376 -21.99 -16.00 -3.53
CA ALA A 376 -23.30 -15.38 -3.39
C ALA A 376 -23.60 -14.43 -4.57
N LEU A 377 -22.61 -13.66 -5.04
CA LEU A 377 -22.76 -12.79 -6.21
C LEU A 377 -22.90 -13.59 -7.52
N ALA A 378 -22.12 -14.66 -7.70
CA ALA A 378 -22.12 -15.51 -8.89
C ALA A 378 -23.48 -16.16 -9.18
N HIS A 379 -24.39 -16.21 -8.20
CA HIS A 379 -25.78 -16.64 -8.41
C HIS A 379 -26.52 -15.82 -9.49
N CYS A 380 -26.10 -14.59 -9.81
CA CYS A 380 -26.68 -13.85 -10.94
C CYS A 380 -26.49 -14.58 -12.29
N LEU A 381 -25.48 -15.43 -12.41
CA LEU A 381 -25.15 -16.15 -13.65
C LEU A 381 -26.03 -17.39 -13.89
N GLU A 382 -26.78 -17.83 -12.88
CA GLU A 382 -27.66 -19.00 -13.00
C GLU A 382 -28.86 -18.73 -13.91
N PRO A 383 -29.28 -19.71 -14.75
CA PRO A 383 -30.47 -19.55 -15.58
C PRO A 383 -31.72 -19.21 -14.76
N GLY A 384 -32.45 -18.17 -15.18
CA GLY A 384 -33.66 -17.72 -14.49
C GLY A 384 -33.40 -16.88 -13.24
N SER A 385 -32.14 -16.58 -12.89
CA SER A 385 -31.82 -15.71 -11.75
C SER A 385 -32.47 -14.33 -11.88
N ARG A 386 -33.05 -13.87 -10.76
CA ARG A 386 -33.64 -12.53 -10.61
C ARG A 386 -32.63 -11.52 -10.01
N LEU A 387 -31.40 -11.97 -9.76
CA LEU A 387 -30.28 -11.16 -9.28
C LEU A 387 -29.47 -10.61 -10.46
N GLN A 388 -29.13 -9.33 -10.38
CA GLN A 388 -28.17 -8.67 -11.26
C GLN A 388 -27.06 -8.05 -10.42
N VAL A 389 -25.85 -8.05 -10.93
CA VAL A 389 -24.67 -7.54 -10.21
C VAL A 389 -23.95 -6.47 -11.03
N LEU A 390 -23.66 -5.34 -10.40
CA LEU A 390 -22.81 -4.28 -10.95
C LEU A 390 -21.60 -4.08 -10.03
N LEU A 391 -20.41 -4.39 -10.53
CA LEU A 391 -19.16 -4.26 -9.77
C LEU A 391 -18.40 -3.01 -10.23
N GLY A 392 -17.97 -2.15 -9.31
CA GLY A 392 -16.97 -1.11 -9.57
C GLY A 392 -15.59 -1.63 -9.21
N LEU A 393 -14.68 -1.72 -10.17
CA LEU A 393 -13.33 -2.26 -9.97
C LEU A 393 -12.25 -1.33 -10.58
N ARG A 394 -11.13 -1.17 -9.89
CA ARG A 394 -9.94 -0.51 -10.46
C ARG A 394 -9.23 -1.41 -11.47
N ALA A 395 -8.73 -0.83 -12.55
CA ALA A 395 -8.00 -1.55 -13.59
C ALA A 395 -6.79 -2.33 -13.04
N ASP A 396 -6.03 -1.73 -12.11
CA ASP A 396 -4.86 -2.33 -11.46
C ASP A 396 -5.20 -3.59 -10.63
N PHE A 397 -6.47 -3.76 -10.25
CA PHE A 397 -6.96 -4.91 -9.48
C PHE A 397 -7.63 -5.98 -10.34
N LEU A 398 -7.67 -5.80 -11.65
CA LEU A 398 -8.31 -6.75 -12.56
C LEU A 398 -7.61 -8.13 -12.52
N THR A 399 -6.28 -8.16 -12.57
CA THR A 399 -5.51 -9.41 -12.49
C THR A 399 -5.76 -10.15 -11.17
N ALA A 400 -5.67 -9.45 -10.04
CA ALA A 400 -5.93 -10.02 -8.73
C ALA A 400 -7.37 -10.55 -8.59
N ALA A 401 -8.34 -9.94 -9.27
CA ALA A 401 -9.71 -10.43 -9.32
C ALA A 401 -9.86 -11.66 -10.24
N LEU A 402 -9.11 -11.74 -11.34
CA LEU A 402 -9.10 -12.89 -12.25
C LEU A 402 -8.42 -14.12 -11.64
N ASP A 403 -7.46 -13.93 -10.73
CA ASP A 403 -6.81 -15.01 -9.97
C ASP A 403 -7.75 -15.70 -8.97
N GLN A 404 -8.95 -15.13 -8.74
CA GLN A 404 -9.97 -15.72 -7.87
C GLN A 404 -11.04 -16.42 -8.73
N PRO A 405 -11.14 -17.77 -8.68
CA PRO A 405 -12.02 -18.54 -9.57
C PRO A 405 -13.48 -18.08 -9.55
N GLU A 406 -14.02 -17.79 -8.36
CA GLU A 406 -15.41 -17.36 -8.22
C GLU A 406 -15.67 -15.96 -8.80
N LEU A 407 -14.68 -15.06 -8.76
CA LEU A 407 -14.79 -13.72 -9.36
C LEU A 407 -14.53 -13.73 -10.86
N ALA A 408 -13.62 -14.57 -11.35
CA ALA A 408 -13.33 -14.71 -12.78
C ALA A 408 -14.63 -14.99 -13.58
N SER A 409 -15.55 -15.76 -13.01
CA SER A 409 -16.86 -16.03 -13.61
C SER A 409 -17.71 -14.76 -13.82
N LEU A 410 -17.69 -13.81 -12.88
CA LEU A 410 -18.41 -12.54 -12.95
C LEU A 410 -17.77 -11.55 -13.96
N LEU A 411 -16.48 -11.74 -14.25
CA LEU A 411 -15.67 -10.89 -15.13
C LEU A 411 -15.55 -11.43 -16.55
N ALA A 412 -15.94 -12.68 -16.81
CA ALA A 412 -15.76 -13.34 -18.09
C ALA A 412 -16.61 -12.74 -19.23
N GLY A 413 -16.09 -12.86 -20.46
CA GLY A 413 -16.81 -12.52 -21.69
C GLY A 413 -17.08 -11.01 -21.85
N ASP A 414 -18.29 -10.68 -22.26
CA ASP A 414 -18.75 -9.31 -22.49
C ASP A 414 -19.32 -8.67 -21.21
N ARG A 415 -18.81 -9.01 -20.02
CA ARG A 415 -19.28 -8.41 -18.75
C ARG A 415 -18.45 -7.20 -18.33
N LEU A 416 -17.26 -7.04 -18.90
CA LEU A 416 -16.37 -5.90 -18.63
C LEU A 416 -16.85 -4.65 -19.40
N PHE A 417 -17.04 -3.57 -18.66
CA PHE A 417 -17.25 -2.23 -19.19
C PHE A 417 -16.07 -1.35 -18.79
N THR A 418 -15.17 -1.11 -19.74
CA THR A 418 -13.99 -0.28 -19.51
C THR A 418 -14.34 1.21 -19.64
N LEU A 419 -14.17 1.95 -18.55
CA LEU A 419 -14.33 3.40 -18.53
C LEU A 419 -13.06 4.08 -19.04
N VAL A 420 -13.16 4.63 -20.24
CA VAL A 420 -12.08 5.39 -20.89
C VAL A 420 -12.03 6.84 -20.41
N ALA A 421 -10.93 7.52 -20.70
CA ALA A 421 -10.79 8.96 -20.48
C ALA A 421 -11.92 9.76 -21.16
N MET A 422 -12.31 10.86 -20.53
CA MET A 422 -13.28 11.78 -21.13
C MET A 422 -12.67 12.45 -22.35
N SER A 423 -13.45 12.60 -23.41
CA SER A 423 -13.13 13.46 -24.54
C SER A 423 -13.16 14.93 -24.13
N ASP A 424 -12.52 15.81 -24.93
CA ASP A 424 -12.54 17.25 -24.70
C ASP A 424 -13.96 17.82 -24.67
N ALA A 425 -14.88 17.26 -25.46
CA ALA A 425 -16.29 17.66 -25.48
C ALA A 425 -17.00 17.28 -24.17
N GLU A 426 -16.77 16.06 -23.68
CA GLU A 426 -17.28 15.58 -22.40
C GLU A 426 -16.71 16.39 -21.22
N LEU A 427 -15.40 16.65 -21.20
CA LEU A 427 -14.75 17.48 -20.17
C LEU A 427 -15.28 18.91 -20.19
N ARG A 428 -15.43 19.51 -21.38
CA ARG A 428 -16.01 20.85 -21.52
C ARG A 428 -17.42 20.89 -20.96
N ALA A 429 -18.25 19.90 -21.26
CA ALA A 429 -19.59 19.80 -20.71
C ALA A 429 -19.56 19.72 -19.17
N ALA A 430 -18.65 18.94 -18.59
CA ALA A 430 -18.47 18.83 -17.14
C ALA A 430 -17.98 20.13 -16.48
N ILE A 431 -17.27 21.01 -17.20
CA ILE A 431 -16.76 22.28 -16.69
C ILE A 431 -17.81 23.40 -16.81
N VAL A 432 -18.48 23.47 -17.97
CA VAL A 432 -19.32 24.61 -18.36
C VAL A 432 -20.76 24.45 -17.89
N ARG A 433 -21.36 23.28 -18.14
CA ARG A 433 -22.80 23.07 -17.90
C ARG A 433 -23.24 23.23 -16.45
N PRO A 434 -22.44 22.85 -15.42
CA PRO A 434 -22.85 23.09 -14.04
C PRO A 434 -23.06 24.57 -13.69
N LEU A 435 -22.51 25.50 -14.49
CA LEU A 435 -22.65 26.94 -14.27
C LEU A 435 -23.87 27.59 -14.95
N GLU A 436 -24.49 26.93 -15.93
CA GLU A 436 -25.52 27.50 -16.83
C GLU A 436 -26.72 28.15 -16.10
N ARG A 437 -26.96 27.79 -14.83
CA ARG A 437 -28.09 28.27 -14.01
C ARG A 437 -27.68 29.02 -12.74
N THR A 438 -26.40 29.39 -12.63
CA THR A 438 -25.83 29.95 -11.40
C THR A 438 -25.57 31.46 -11.47
N GLY A 439 -25.62 32.06 -12.66
CA GLY A 439 -25.22 33.45 -12.89
C GLY A 439 -23.70 33.66 -12.85
N VAL A 440 -22.90 32.60 -12.71
CA VAL A 440 -21.43 32.65 -12.75
C VAL A 440 -20.93 32.18 -14.11
N SER A 441 -19.92 32.85 -14.65
CA SER A 441 -19.29 32.52 -15.93
C SER A 441 -17.77 32.42 -15.81
N TYR A 442 -17.13 31.72 -16.74
CA TYR A 442 -15.68 31.76 -16.90
C TYR A 442 -15.25 32.98 -17.72
N GLU A 443 -14.10 33.54 -17.40
CA GLU A 443 -13.41 34.49 -18.27
C GLU A 443 -13.08 33.83 -19.64
N PRO A 444 -13.17 34.56 -20.77
CA PRO A 444 -12.90 34.00 -22.09
C PRO A 444 -11.56 33.27 -22.18
N GLY A 445 -11.57 32.10 -22.83
CA GLY A 445 -10.38 31.25 -23.02
C GLY A 445 -9.91 30.47 -21.79
N LEU A 446 -10.45 30.72 -20.58
CA LEU A 446 -10.05 29.99 -19.38
C LEU A 446 -10.41 28.50 -19.45
N VAL A 447 -11.58 28.16 -19.99
CA VAL A 447 -12.02 26.77 -20.15
C VAL A 447 -11.07 26.00 -21.07
N ASP A 448 -10.66 26.60 -22.19
CA ASP A 448 -9.73 25.97 -23.13
C ASP A 448 -8.36 25.72 -22.49
N ARG A 449 -7.92 26.67 -21.67
CA ARG A 449 -6.69 26.54 -20.89
C ARG A 449 -6.77 25.42 -19.85
N ILE A 450 -7.86 25.34 -19.11
CA ILE A 450 -8.11 24.25 -18.15
C ILE A 450 -8.09 22.90 -18.87
N LEU A 451 -8.72 22.79 -20.04
CA LEU A 451 -8.73 21.56 -20.83
C LEU A 451 -7.33 21.16 -21.31
N GLN A 452 -6.51 22.13 -21.77
CA GLN A 452 -5.12 21.90 -22.15
C GLN A 452 -4.28 21.40 -20.97
N ASP A 453 -4.44 22.00 -19.79
CA ASP A 453 -3.66 21.65 -18.60
C ASP A 453 -4.01 20.24 -18.08
N ILE A 454 -5.28 19.81 -18.14
CA ILE A 454 -5.70 18.44 -17.74
C ILE A 454 -5.14 17.36 -18.69
N GLY A 455 -5.14 17.63 -19.99
CA GLY A 455 -4.82 16.62 -21.00
C GLY A 455 -5.82 15.46 -21.02
N ARG A 456 -5.36 14.26 -21.37
CA ARG A 456 -6.19 13.05 -21.55
C ARG A 456 -6.06 12.01 -20.43
N ASP A 457 -5.42 12.37 -19.31
CA ASP A 457 -5.25 11.44 -18.19
C ASP A 457 -6.54 11.33 -17.36
N PRO A 458 -7.23 10.17 -17.35
CA PRO A 458 -8.44 9.97 -16.56
C PRO A 458 -8.22 10.12 -15.05
N GLY A 459 -7.00 9.98 -14.54
CA GLY A 459 -6.66 10.13 -13.12
C GLY A 459 -6.77 11.57 -12.58
N ARG A 460 -6.99 12.56 -13.45
CA ARG A 460 -6.95 13.99 -13.11
C ARG A 460 -8.31 14.64 -12.88
N LEU A 461 -9.42 13.91 -13.03
CA LEU A 461 -10.77 14.45 -12.75
C LEU A 461 -10.97 14.95 -11.30
N PRO A 462 -10.41 14.30 -10.26
CA PRO A 462 -10.47 14.82 -8.89
C PRO A 462 -9.73 16.15 -8.74
N LEU A 463 -8.59 16.32 -9.42
CA LEU A 463 -7.85 17.60 -9.46
C LEU A 463 -8.67 18.68 -10.15
N LEU A 464 -9.32 18.34 -11.26
CA LEU A 464 -10.22 19.24 -11.96
C LEU A 464 -11.33 19.71 -11.00
N GLN A 465 -12.07 18.79 -10.38
CA GLN A 465 -13.18 19.15 -9.50
C GLN A 465 -12.72 19.98 -8.29
N PHE A 466 -11.57 19.65 -7.69
CA PHE A 466 -10.96 20.47 -6.65
C PHE A 466 -10.64 21.89 -7.14
N THR A 467 -10.01 21.99 -8.31
CA THR A 467 -9.62 23.28 -8.91
C THR A 467 -10.85 24.13 -9.22
N LEU A 468 -11.90 23.57 -9.82
CA LEU A 468 -13.16 24.27 -10.10
C LEU A 468 -13.86 24.72 -8.83
N THR A 469 -13.87 23.89 -7.78
CA THR A 469 -14.40 24.29 -6.46
C THR A 469 -13.66 25.51 -5.91
N ARG A 470 -12.32 25.54 -5.99
CA ARG A 470 -11.52 26.66 -5.50
C ARG A 470 -11.63 27.90 -6.37
N LEU A 471 -11.78 27.72 -7.68
CA LEU A 471 -12.05 28.79 -8.63
C LEU A 471 -13.40 29.44 -8.37
N TRP A 472 -14.44 28.64 -8.12
CA TRP A 472 -15.75 29.11 -7.72
C TRP A 472 -15.69 29.94 -6.42
N GLU A 473 -14.91 29.52 -5.43
CA GLU A 473 -14.74 30.26 -4.17
C GLU A 473 -14.02 31.60 -4.35
N ARG A 474 -13.17 31.72 -5.38
CA ARG A 474 -12.38 32.92 -5.71
C ARG A 474 -12.95 33.73 -6.88
N GLN A 475 -14.16 33.45 -7.31
CA GLN A 475 -14.82 34.25 -8.33
C GLN A 475 -15.00 35.69 -7.85
N GLU A 476 -14.84 36.64 -8.76
CA GLU A 476 -15.09 38.05 -8.52
C GLU A 476 -16.27 38.50 -9.39
N ARG A 477 -17.32 39.05 -8.77
CA ARG A 477 -18.49 39.62 -9.47
C ARG A 477 -19.17 38.63 -10.44
N GLY A 478 -19.20 37.34 -10.09
CA GLY A 478 -19.78 36.28 -10.92
C GLY A 478 -18.85 35.78 -12.03
N VAL A 479 -17.57 36.16 -12.02
CA VAL A 479 -16.61 35.71 -13.03
C VAL A 479 -15.46 34.94 -12.39
N ILE A 480 -15.24 33.72 -12.90
CA ILE A 480 -14.06 32.91 -12.61
C ILE A 480 -12.94 33.33 -13.58
N GLY A 481 -11.89 33.97 -13.07
CA GLY A 481 -10.84 34.60 -13.89
C GLY A 481 -9.53 33.81 -14.00
N HIS A 482 -8.72 34.15 -15.01
CA HIS A 482 -7.38 33.58 -15.23
C HIS A 482 -6.43 33.86 -14.06
N ALA A 483 -6.52 35.05 -13.45
CA ALA A 483 -5.67 35.42 -12.32
C ALA A 483 -5.86 34.48 -11.12
N ALA A 484 -7.10 34.13 -10.79
CA ALA A 484 -7.41 33.17 -9.72
C ALA A 484 -6.91 31.75 -10.05
N TYR A 485 -6.95 31.37 -11.32
CA TYR A 485 -6.45 30.08 -11.80
C TYR A 485 -4.92 29.97 -11.73
N GLU A 486 -4.20 31.02 -12.11
CA GLU A 486 -2.73 31.06 -12.00
C GLU A 486 -2.28 31.12 -10.55
N ALA A 487 -2.95 31.92 -9.70
CA ALA A 487 -2.64 32.00 -8.27
C ALA A 487 -2.85 30.67 -7.53
N LEU A 488 -3.69 29.79 -8.07
CA LEU A 488 -3.89 28.43 -7.59
C LEU A 488 -2.73 27.47 -7.95
N GLY A 489 -1.94 27.79 -8.96
CA GLY A 489 -0.99 26.86 -9.57
C GLY A 489 -1.63 25.92 -10.60
N ARG A 490 -2.72 26.37 -11.24
CA ARG A 490 -3.44 25.60 -12.28
C ARG A 490 -3.95 24.25 -11.76
N VAL A 491 -4.41 23.36 -12.65
CA VAL A 491 -4.94 22.04 -12.26
C VAL A 491 -3.88 21.15 -11.59
N ASP A 492 -2.62 21.21 -12.02
CA ASP A 492 -1.55 20.35 -11.49
C ASP A 492 -1.23 20.62 -10.02
N ASP A 493 -0.99 21.88 -9.67
CA ASP A 493 -0.48 22.21 -8.35
C ASP A 493 -1.59 22.69 -7.40
N ALA A 494 -2.82 22.94 -7.86
CA ALA A 494 -3.91 23.46 -7.00
C ALA A 494 -4.08 22.68 -5.70
N LEU A 495 -4.13 21.34 -5.77
CA LEU A 495 -4.32 20.50 -4.60
C LEU A 495 -3.06 20.46 -3.71
N ALA A 496 -1.87 20.35 -4.32
CA ALA A 496 -0.60 20.31 -3.60
C ALA A 496 -0.31 21.63 -2.88
N ASN A 497 -0.50 22.77 -3.56
CA ASN A 497 -0.36 24.10 -3.01
C ASN A 497 -1.33 24.34 -1.85
N TYR A 498 -2.59 23.91 -1.99
CA TYR A 498 -3.55 23.98 -0.90
C TYR A 498 -3.13 23.13 0.31
N ALA A 499 -2.67 21.89 0.07
CA ALA A 499 -2.19 21.03 1.14
C ALA A 499 -0.97 21.63 1.86
N GLU A 500 -0.02 22.21 1.11
CA GLU A 500 1.14 22.93 1.66
C GLU A 500 0.73 24.20 2.42
N GLN A 501 -0.27 24.96 1.94
CA GLN A 501 -0.79 26.13 2.63
C GLN A 501 -1.44 25.74 3.98
N VAL A 502 -2.26 24.69 3.99
CA VAL A 502 -2.84 24.16 5.24
C VAL A 502 -1.73 23.69 6.17
N TRP A 503 -0.73 22.98 5.65
CA TRP A 503 0.38 22.48 6.44
C TRP A 503 1.21 23.58 7.11
N THR A 504 1.50 24.65 6.37
CA THR A 504 2.40 25.72 6.81
C THR A 504 1.71 26.81 7.61
N ALA A 505 0.52 27.23 7.21
CA ALA A 505 -0.18 28.36 7.82
C ALA A 505 -1.18 27.94 8.92
N TRP A 506 -1.68 26.69 8.91
CA TRP A 506 -2.77 26.27 9.81
C TRP A 506 -2.32 25.29 10.89
N LEU A 507 -1.12 24.70 10.79
CA LEU A 507 -0.59 23.76 11.79
C LEU A 507 0.68 24.32 12.45
N THR A 508 0.75 24.26 13.78
CA THR A 508 1.98 24.54 14.54
C THR A 508 3.02 23.41 14.38
N ARG A 509 4.28 23.64 14.79
CA ARG A 509 5.35 22.63 14.67
C ARG A 509 5.06 21.33 15.42
N ASP A 510 4.34 21.39 16.53
CA ASP A 510 3.95 20.21 17.31
C ASP A 510 2.81 19.46 16.63
N GLU A 511 1.82 20.20 16.13
CA GLU A 511 0.70 19.65 15.36
C GLU A 511 1.16 19.01 14.04
N GLN A 512 2.19 19.56 13.39
CA GLN A 512 2.79 18.97 12.19
C GLN A 512 3.37 17.57 12.45
N ARG A 513 3.93 17.32 13.64
CA ARG A 513 4.43 15.98 14.00
C ARG A 513 3.28 14.98 14.14
N ALA A 514 2.21 15.37 14.83
CA ALA A 514 1.01 14.55 14.97
C ALA A 514 0.28 14.35 13.62
N ALA A 515 0.23 15.39 12.78
CA ALA A 515 -0.36 15.34 11.45
C ALA A 515 0.42 14.43 10.49
N ARG A 516 1.77 14.45 10.52
CA ARG A 516 2.59 13.50 9.73
C ARG A 516 2.20 12.07 10.07
N ALA A 517 2.18 11.73 11.36
CA ALA A 517 1.90 10.37 11.80
C ALA A 517 0.45 9.95 11.50
N LEU A 518 -0.52 10.87 11.61
CA LEU A 518 -1.89 10.63 11.19
C LEU A 518 -1.97 10.36 9.67
N LEU A 519 -1.39 11.24 8.84
CA LEU A 519 -1.48 11.13 7.38
C LEU A 519 -0.81 9.86 6.86
N THR A 520 0.35 9.45 7.41
CA THR A 520 0.96 8.16 7.05
C THR A 520 0.16 6.97 7.57
N GLN A 521 -0.61 7.14 8.65
CA GLN A 521 -1.52 6.11 9.17
C GLN A 521 -2.79 5.91 8.32
N LEU A 522 -3.19 6.92 7.55
CA LEU A 522 -4.29 6.88 6.57
C LEU A 522 -3.87 6.29 5.21
N VAL A 523 -2.70 5.65 5.12
CA VAL A 523 -2.17 5.03 3.89
C VAL A 523 -1.80 3.58 4.15
N HIS A 524 -2.14 2.69 3.21
CA HIS A 524 -1.64 1.33 3.16
C HIS A 524 -0.24 1.31 2.51
N PRO A 525 0.77 0.68 3.16
CA PRO A 525 2.05 0.44 2.52
C PRO A 525 1.88 -0.47 1.30
N ALA A 526 2.67 -0.25 0.25
CA ALA A 526 2.63 -1.01 -1.00
C ALA A 526 3.36 -2.36 -0.84
N GLU A 527 2.87 -3.23 0.06
CA GLU A 527 3.35 -4.62 0.15
C GLU A 527 2.80 -5.42 -1.05
N GLY A 528 3.66 -5.70 -2.04
CA GLY A 528 3.28 -6.46 -3.25
C GLY A 528 2.27 -5.74 -4.17
N ARG A 529 2.25 -4.39 -4.17
CA ARG A 529 1.33 -3.57 -4.98
C ARG A 529 2.10 -2.63 -5.90
N THR A 530 1.46 -2.28 -7.01
CA THR A 530 1.92 -1.23 -7.94
C THR A 530 1.86 0.18 -7.34
N ALA A 531 1.01 0.45 -6.34
CA ALA A 531 0.82 1.79 -5.75
C ALA A 531 0.26 1.82 -4.30
N PRO A 532 0.61 2.83 -3.49
CA PRO A 532 0.02 3.06 -2.17
C PRO A 532 -1.47 3.45 -2.29
N ALA A 533 -2.30 2.88 -1.42
CA ALA A 533 -3.75 3.10 -1.40
C ALA A 533 -4.19 3.79 -0.10
N ARG A 534 -5.34 4.48 -0.15
CA ARG A 534 -5.95 5.07 1.06
C ARG A 534 -6.36 4.00 2.06
N ARG A 535 -6.24 4.31 3.34
CA ARG A 535 -6.66 3.48 4.47
C ARG A 535 -7.62 4.27 5.34
N THR A 536 -8.80 3.70 5.59
CA THR A 536 -9.75 4.23 6.56
C THR A 536 -9.34 3.81 7.97
N VAL A 537 -9.36 4.75 8.92
CA VAL A 537 -8.85 4.55 10.30
C VAL A 537 -9.94 4.86 11.31
N ARG A 538 -10.12 3.99 12.29
CA ARG A 538 -11.11 4.14 13.36
C ARG A 538 -10.67 5.12 14.44
N ARG A 539 -11.64 5.73 15.13
CA ARG A 539 -11.40 6.60 16.29
C ARG A 539 -10.56 5.89 17.37
N SER A 540 -10.84 4.63 17.68
CA SER A 540 -10.17 3.80 18.70
C SER A 540 -8.73 3.46 18.34
N GLU A 541 -8.38 3.49 17.05
CA GLU A 541 -7.00 3.27 16.59
C GLU A 541 -6.12 4.51 16.73
N LEU A 542 -6.73 5.67 17.00
CA LEU A 542 -6.05 6.95 17.11
C LEU A 542 -6.00 7.41 18.56
N GLN A 543 -4.81 7.82 19.00
CA GLN A 543 -4.65 8.52 20.27
C GLN A 543 -5.51 9.81 20.28
N PRO A 544 -6.00 10.28 21.45
CA PRO A 544 -6.91 11.44 21.53
C PRO A 544 -6.37 12.71 20.86
N GLU A 545 -5.05 12.94 20.92
CA GLU A 545 -4.39 14.07 20.26
C GLU A 545 -4.46 13.96 18.73
N ARG A 546 -4.17 12.79 18.15
CA ARG A 546 -4.27 12.55 16.71
C ARG A 546 -5.70 12.71 16.20
N TRP A 547 -6.69 12.29 17.00
CA TRP A 547 -8.09 12.50 16.65
C TRP A 547 -8.45 13.99 16.56
N ARG A 548 -7.97 14.83 17.49
CA ARG A 548 -8.17 16.28 17.42
C ARG A 548 -7.56 16.88 16.16
N ILE A 549 -6.38 16.40 15.75
CA ILE A 549 -5.75 16.80 14.48
C ILE A 549 -6.59 16.33 13.28
N ALA A 550 -7.12 15.11 13.31
CA ALA A 550 -8.01 14.61 12.27
C ALA A 550 -9.26 15.50 12.13
N GLN A 551 -9.94 15.82 13.25
CA GLN A 551 -11.10 16.73 13.26
C GLN A 551 -10.76 18.11 12.69
N ARG A 552 -9.56 18.64 13.01
CA ARG A 552 -9.10 19.91 12.44
C ARG A 552 -8.85 19.81 10.93
N LEU A 553 -8.18 18.75 10.47
CA LEU A 553 -7.96 18.51 9.02
C LEU A 553 -9.24 18.15 8.26
N MET A 554 -10.30 17.70 8.94
CA MET A 554 -11.61 17.54 8.34
C MET A 554 -12.24 18.89 7.94
N THR A 555 -11.98 19.96 8.71
CA THR A 555 -12.43 21.31 8.33
C THR A 555 -11.77 21.81 7.04
N THR A 556 -10.61 21.26 6.67
CA THR A 556 -9.88 21.64 5.46
C THR A 556 -10.15 20.69 4.28
N ARG A 557 -10.90 19.61 4.50
CA ARG A 557 -11.18 18.54 3.52
C ARG A 557 -9.94 17.84 2.94
N LEU A 558 -8.81 17.86 3.65
CA LEU A 558 -7.68 16.97 3.32
C LEU A 558 -7.91 15.56 3.91
N VAL A 559 -8.61 15.53 5.03
CA VAL A 559 -9.14 14.33 5.68
C VAL A 559 -10.66 14.44 5.63
N VAL A 560 -11.35 13.32 5.45
CA VAL A 560 -12.82 13.27 5.46
C VAL A 560 -13.29 12.20 6.44
N PRO A 561 -14.52 12.32 6.98
CA PRO A 561 -15.11 11.20 7.70
C PRO A 561 -15.23 10.02 6.74
N GLY A 562 -14.74 8.86 7.16
CA GLY A 562 -14.99 7.62 6.44
C GLY A 562 -16.43 7.14 6.70
N ALA A 563 -16.77 5.98 6.15
CA ALA A 563 -18.00 5.30 6.56
C ALA A 563 -17.90 4.89 8.03
N ASP A 564 -18.99 5.05 8.80
CA ASP A 564 -19.04 4.59 10.19
C ASP A 564 -18.65 3.10 10.26
N HIS A 565 -17.70 2.79 11.14
CA HIS A 565 -17.31 1.42 11.41
C HIS A 565 -18.39 0.80 12.29
N LEU A 566 -18.90 -0.36 11.87
CA LEU A 566 -19.87 -1.14 12.62
C LEU A 566 -19.15 -2.39 13.16
N PRO A 567 -18.71 -2.41 14.43
CA PRO A 567 -18.13 -3.61 15.03
C PRO A 567 -19.16 -4.74 15.10
N GLU A 568 -18.70 -5.99 15.08
CA GLU A 568 -19.60 -7.15 15.20
C GLU A 568 -20.42 -7.14 16.51
N ASP A 569 -19.87 -6.57 17.60
CA ASP A 569 -20.45 -6.54 18.95
C ASP A 569 -20.37 -5.14 19.63
N GLY A 570 -20.51 -4.04 18.88
CA GLY A 570 -20.32 -2.69 19.44
C GLY A 570 -21.13 -1.58 18.75
N PRO A 571 -21.20 -0.39 19.36
CA PRO A 571 -21.84 0.77 18.75
C PRO A 571 -21.07 1.23 17.50
N PRO A 572 -21.73 1.93 16.57
CA PRO A 572 -21.05 2.57 15.44
C PRO A 572 -19.91 3.45 15.93
N GLU A 573 -18.77 3.36 15.26
CA GLU A 573 -17.57 4.12 15.57
C GLU A 573 -17.21 5.05 14.42
N GLU A 574 -16.90 6.30 14.75
CA GLU A 574 -16.44 7.31 13.80
C GLU A 574 -15.11 6.89 13.16
N THR A 575 -14.98 7.14 11.85
CA THR A 575 -13.77 6.85 11.10
C THR A 575 -13.29 8.05 10.29
N VAL A 576 -12.01 8.03 9.91
CA VAL A 576 -11.39 9.06 9.07
C VAL A 576 -10.58 8.42 7.95
N GLU A 577 -10.56 9.05 6.79
CA GLU A 577 -9.74 8.67 5.64
C GLU A 577 -9.18 9.91 4.93
N LEU A 578 -8.17 9.72 4.07
CA LEU A 578 -7.75 10.77 3.15
C LEU A 578 -8.90 11.12 2.20
N ALA A 579 -9.08 12.41 1.95
CA ALA A 579 -10.13 12.90 1.05
C ALA A 579 -10.03 12.30 -0.36
N HIS A 580 -8.81 12.13 -0.88
CA HIS A 580 -8.58 11.45 -2.15
C HIS A 580 -7.15 10.89 -2.25
N GLU A 581 -6.97 9.80 -3.00
CA GLU A 581 -5.65 9.21 -3.27
C GLU A 581 -4.72 10.13 -4.06
N THR A 582 -5.27 11.14 -4.75
CA THR A 582 -4.47 12.12 -5.51
C THR A 582 -3.53 12.92 -4.61
N LEU A 583 -3.85 13.05 -3.31
CA LEU A 583 -2.92 13.61 -2.33
C LEU A 583 -1.62 12.79 -2.26
N LEU A 584 -1.69 11.47 -2.40
CA LEU A 584 -0.51 10.60 -2.44
C LEU A 584 0.29 10.75 -3.72
N ALA A 585 -0.35 11.12 -4.83
CA ALA A 585 0.32 11.29 -6.12
C ALA A 585 0.96 12.68 -6.27
N GLN A 586 0.30 13.74 -5.78
CA GLN A 586 0.70 15.13 -6.06
C GLN A 586 1.40 15.82 -4.89
N TRP A 587 1.11 15.45 -3.64
CA TRP A 587 1.69 16.13 -2.49
C TRP A 587 3.10 15.57 -2.17
N ALA A 588 4.15 16.27 -2.62
CA ALA A 588 5.55 15.88 -2.45
C ALA A 588 5.91 15.49 -1.01
N ARG A 589 5.53 16.32 -0.04
CA ARG A 589 5.78 16.08 1.38
C ARG A 589 5.12 14.80 1.89
N LEU A 590 3.88 14.52 1.49
CA LEU A 590 3.19 13.29 1.89
C LEU A 590 3.86 12.05 1.27
N LYS A 591 4.30 12.13 0.01
CA LYS A 591 5.08 11.07 -0.66
C LYS A 591 6.36 10.75 0.13
N GLU A 592 7.11 11.77 0.50
CA GLU A 592 8.33 11.61 1.31
C GLU A 592 8.03 10.98 2.68
N TYR A 593 6.94 11.39 3.34
CA TYR A 593 6.56 10.82 4.64
C TYR A 593 6.13 9.36 4.53
N VAL A 594 5.33 9.01 3.51
CA VAL A 594 4.90 7.62 3.26
C VAL A 594 6.12 6.74 2.96
N ALA A 595 7.05 7.22 2.12
CA ALA A 595 8.28 6.49 1.81
C ALA A 595 9.18 6.32 3.05
N ALA A 596 9.38 7.38 3.83
CA ALA A 596 10.23 7.35 5.03
C ALA A 596 9.64 6.47 6.16
N ASP A 597 8.32 6.32 6.21
CA ASP A 597 7.64 5.55 7.24
C ASP A 597 7.29 4.12 6.80
N HIS A 598 7.61 3.73 5.55
CA HIS A 598 7.23 2.45 4.94
C HIS A 598 7.51 1.23 5.85
N ASP A 599 8.74 1.04 6.32
CA ASP A 599 9.13 -0.11 7.14
C ASP A 599 8.37 -0.17 8.47
N PHE A 600 8.09 1.00 9.06
CA PHE A 600 7.31 1.09 10.28
C PHE A 600 5.84 0.77 10.01
N ARG A 601 5.28 1.23 8.89
CA ARG A 601 3.89 0.97 8.49
C ARG A 601 3.66 -0.51 8.21
N ALA A 602 4.56 -1.15 7.46
CA ALA A 602 4.54 -2.59 7.18
C ALA A 602 4.55 -3.41 8.48
N TRP A 603 5.51 -3.12 9.36
CA TRP A 603 5.59 -3.76 10.67
C TRP A 603 4.35 -3.52 11.54
N GLN A 604 3.81 -2.30 11.56
CA GLN A 604 2.60 -1.99 12.34
C GLN A 604 1.40 -2.79 11.85
N GLU A 605 1.25 -3.01 10.54
CA GLU A 605 0.11 -3.74 9.99
C GLU A 605 0.19 -5.24 10.34
N ASP A 606 1.39 -5.84 10.32
CA ASP A 606 1.60 -7.20 10.85
C ASP A 606 1.29 -7.28 12.36
N LEU A 607 1.76 -6.30 13.14
CA LEU A 607 1.45 -6.25 14.58
C LEU A 607 -0.06 -6.19 14.82
N ARG A 608 -0.78 -5.34 14.09
CA ARG A 608 -2.23 -5.17 14.20
C ARG A 608 -2.98 -6.45 13.85
N ARG A 609 -2.56 -7.15 12.79
CA ARG A 609 -3.12 -8.45 12.41
C ARG A 609 -2.97 -9.47 13.55
N ARG A 610 -1.78 -9.58 14.14
CA ARG A 610 -1.50 -10.50 15.26
C ARG A 610 -2.27 -10.12 16.54
N SER A 611 -2.34 -8.83 16.84
CA SER A 611 -3.10 -8.27 17.97
C SER A 611 -4.58 -8.62 17.87
N THR A 612 -5.20 -8.39 16.70
CA THR A 612 -6.61 -8.72 16.41
C THR A 612 -6.88 -10.23 16.57
N LEU A 613 -5.97 -11.08 16.05
CA LEU A 613 -6.08 -12.54 16.19
C LEU A 613 -5.91 -13.02 17.63
N TRP A 614 -5.14 -12.31 18.45
CA TRP A 614 -4.99 -12.60 19.87
C TRP A 614 -6.26 -12.25 20.63
N GLU A 615 -6.86 -11.09 20.36
CA GLU A 615 -8.13 -10.68 20.98
C GLU A 615 -9.28 -11.62 20.62
N ARG A 616 -9.50 -11.88 19.31
CA ARG A 616 -10.55 -12.80 18.83
C ARG A 616 -10.45 -14.21 19.41
N ALA A 617 -9.23 -14.68 19.69
CA ALA A 617 -9.01 -16.00 20.27
C ALA A 617 -9.17 -16.06 21.81
N GLY A 618 -9.66 -14.99 22.44
CA GLY A 618 -9.81 -14.92 23.90
C GLY A 618 -8.49 -14.63 24.63
N ARG A 619 -7.60 -13.86 24.01
CA ARG A 619 -6.29 -13.44 24.56
C ARG A 619 -5.37 -14.60 25.01
N PRO A 620 -5.19 -15.67 24.24
CA PRO A 620 -4.44 -16.85 24.67
C PRO A 620 -2.93 -16.56 24.70
N ARG A 621 -2.24 -17.08 25.74
CA ARG A 621 -0.80 -16.83 25.95
C ARG A 621 0.11 -17.27 24.80
N ARG A 622 -0.28 -18.30 24.05
CA ARG A 622 0.48 -18.86 22.92
C ARG A 622 0.60 -17.92 21.71
N ARG A 623 -0.26 -16.90 21.62
CA ARG A 623 -0.26 -15.92 20.51
C ARG A 623 0.45 -14.60 20.85
N LEU A 624 1.01 -14.48 22.06
CA LEU A 624 1.78 -13.31 22.45
C LEU A 624 3.13 -13.27 21.71
N LEU A 625 3.70 -12.08 21.51
CA LEU A 625 4.99 -11.92 20.85
C LEU A 625 6.14 -12.47 21.69
N HIS A 626 7.11 -13.11 21.05
CA HIS A 626 8.26 -13.75 21.70
C HIS A 626 9.56 -13.40 20.96
N GLY A 627 10.72 -13.66 21.57
CA GLY A 627 12.01 -13.64 20.86
C GLY A 627 12.31 -12.32 20.13
N ALA A 628 12.59 -12.44 18.83
CA ALA A 628 12.91 -11.32 17.95
C ALA A 628 11.72 -10.35 17.79
N ASP A 629 10.51 -10.86 17.57
CA ASP A 629 9.30 -10.04 17.40
C ASP A 629 9.03 -9.13 18.60
N LEU A 630 9.24 -9.65 19.83
CA LEU A 630 9.06 -8.84 21.03
C LEU A 630 10.14 -7.76 21.16
N ARG A 631 11.39 -8.03 20.76
CA ARG A 631 12.46 -7.02 20.78
C ARG A 631 12.21 -5.94 19.73
N ASP A 632 11.77 -6.33 18.55
CA ASP A 632 11.41 -5.41 17.47
C ASP A 632 10.24 -4.51 17.87
N ALA A 633 9.24 -5.06 18.54
CA ALA A 633 8.16 -4.27 19.12
C ALA A 633 8.65 -3.23 20.13
N HIS A 634 9.54 -3.61 21.07
CA HIS A 634 10.11 -2.65 22.02
C HIS A 634 11.00 -1.59 21.34
N ARG A 635 11.74 -1.97 20.29
CA ARG A 635 12.56 -1.03 19.49
C ARG A 635 11.69 0.05 18.86
N TRP A 636 10.58 -0.34 18.23
CA TRP A 636 9.66 0.61 17.60
C TRP A 636 8.93 1.48 18.61
N LEU A 637 8.44 0.90 19.71
CA LEU A 637 7.84 1.67 20.83
C LEU A 637 8.80 2.73 21.39
N SER A 638 10.10 2.43 21.46
CA SER A 638 11.10 3.37 21.96
C SER A 638 11.42 4.50 20.98
N ARG A 639 11.41 4.21 19.66
CA ARG A 639 11.70 5.19 18.61
C ARG A 639 10.51 6.07 18.26
N ARG A 640 9.30 5.56 18.40
CA ARG A 640 8.04 6.17 17.96
C ARG A 640 6.97 6.04 19.07
N PRO A 641 7.14 6.71 20.22
CA PRO A 641 6.19 6.63 21.32
C PRO A 641 4.84 7.26 20.93
N GLY A 642 3.73 6.64 21.34
CA GLY A 642 2.37 7.15 21.07
C GLY A 642 1.90 6.99 19.62
N GLU A 643 2.59 6.16 18.84
CA GLU A 643 2.27 5.86 17.44
C GLU A 643 1.52 4.54 17.22
N LEU A 644 1.38 3.74 18.28
CA LEU A 644 0.60 2.52 18.30
C LEU A 644 -0.82 2.77 18.84
N SER A 645 -1.76 1.92 18.45
CA SER A 645 -3.10 1.94 19.04
C SER A 645 -3.04 1.44 20.50
N PRO A 646 -3.98 1.85 21.37
CA PRO A 646 -4.03 1.36 22.74
C PRO A 646 -4.10 -0.18 22.83
N ALA A 647 -4.78 -0.83 21.88
CA ALA A 647 -4.87 -2.30 21.80
C ALA A 647 -3.53 -2.94 21.44
N ASP A 648 -2.80 -2.37 20.48
CA ASP A 648 -1.46 -2.86 20.09
C ASP A 648 -0.45 -2.66 21.24
N GLU A 649 -0.52 -1.53 21.95
CA GLU A 649 0.28 -1.29 23.15
C GLU A 649 -0.04 -2.31 24.26
N GLU A 650 -1.33 -2.63 24.48
CA GLU A 650 -1.73 -3.66 25.43
C GLU A 650 -1.18 -5.03 25.03
N PHE A 651 -1.24 -5.38 23.75
CA PHE A 651 -0.71 -6.65 23.22
C PHE A 651 0.80 -6.77 23.42
N VAL A 652 1.57 -5.72 23.13
CA VAL A 652 3.03 -5.70 23.38
C VAL A 652 3.31 -5.74 24.88
N ALA A 653 2.57 -5.00 25.69
CA ALA A 653 2.74 -5.00 27.14
C ALA A 653 2.39 -6.36 27.76
N ALA A 654 1.34 -7.04 27.29
CA ALA A 654 0.97 -8.39 27.69
C ALA A 654 2.07 -9.39 27.32
N SER A 655 2.65 -9.25 26.12
CA SER A 655 3.78 -10.04 25.65
C SER A 655 5.02 -9.83 26.54
N GLY A 656 5.31 -8.58 26.92
CA GLY A 656 6.39 -8.24 27.85
C GLY A 656 6.16 -8.75 29.27
N ARG A 657 4.92 -8.71 29.79
CA ARG A 657 4.57 -9.30 31.10
C ARG A 657 4.73 -10.82 31.08
N ALA A 658 4.32 -11.48 30.00
CA ALA A 658 4.49 -12.92 29.83
C ALA A 658 5.99 -13.30 29.73
N GLY A 659 6.79 -12.53 29.00
CA GLY A 659 8.25 -12.68 28.95
C GLY A 659 8.91 -12.56 30.32
N ARG A 660 8.55 -11.54 31.11
CA ARG A 660 9.06 -11.34 32.49
C ARG A 660 8.63 -12.45 33.44
N ARG A 661 7.39 -12.96 33.34
CA ARG A 661 6.92 -14.09 34.15
C ARG A 661 7.58 -15.41 33.78
N ARG A 662 7.95 -15.63 32.52
CA ARG A 662 8.75 -16.79 32.10
C ARG A 662 10.17 -16.74 32.69
N LEU A 663 10.74 -15.54 32.82
CA LEU A 663 12.04 -15.34 33.49
C LEU A 663 11.92 -15.50 35.02
N ALA A 664 10.85 -14.97 35.64
CA ALA A 664 10.61 -15.12 37.07
C ALA A 664 10.24 -16.56 37.49
N GLY A 665 9.47 -17.28 36.66
CA GLY A 665 9.12 -18.68 36.86
C GLY A 665 10.31 -19.63 36.79
N ARG A 666 11.34 -19.29 36.00
CA ARG A 666 12.64 -19.98 36.03
C ARG A 666 13.37 -19.76 37.37
N GLY A 667 13.24 -18.57 37.97
CA GLY A 667 13.80 -18.25 39.29
C GLY A 667 13.13 -19.03 40.43
N THR A 668 11.78 -19.09 40.46
CA THR A 668 11.06 -19.87 41.48
C THR A 668 11.17 -21.37 41.28
N ALA A 669 11.18 -21.87 40.04
CA ALA A 669 11.42 -23.30 39.78
C ALA A 669 12.86 -23.71 40.17
N ALA A 670 13.86 -22.84 39.99
CA ALA A 670 15.23 -23.10 40.44
C ALA A 670 15.34 -23.11 41.98
N VAL A 671 14.63 -22.23 42.69
CA VAL A 671 14.61 -22.20 44.16
C VAL A 671 13.85 -23.40 44.74
N VAL A 672 12.71 -23.77 44.14
CA VAL A 672 11.97 -24.98 44.54
C VAL A 672 12.80 -26.23 44.21
N ALA A 673 13.42 -26.32 43.04
CA ALA A 673 14.33 -27.42 42.72
C ALA A 673 15.51 -27.49 43.71
N PHE A 674 16.07 -26.36 44.14
CA PHE A 674 17.16 -26.32 45.11
C PHE A 674 16.71 -26.80 46.51
N VAL A 675 15.53 -26.39 46.98
CA VAL A 675 14.98 -26.85 48.28
C VAL A 675 14.57 -28.32 48.21
N THR A 676 13.98 -28.78 47.10
CA THR A 676 13.62 -30.18 46.90
C THR A 676 14.87 -31.07 46.80
N VAL A 677 15.94 -30.60 46.14
CA VAL A 677 17.24 -31.28 46.09
C VAL A 677 17.88 -31.35 47.48
N LEU A 678 17.82 -30.28 48.28
CA LEU A 678 18.38 -30.26 49.64
C LEU A 678 17.61 -31.20 50.60
N THR A 679 16.30 -31.31 50.42
CA THR A 679 15.44 -32.18 51.24
C THR A 679 15.54 -33.65 50.80
N ALA A 680 15.67 -33.91 49.49
CA ALA A 680 15.89 -35.25 48.93
C ALA A 680 17.30 -35.80 49.25
N PHE A 681 18.31 -34.92 49.32
CA PHE A 681 19.68 -35.30 49.70
C PHE A 681 19.79 -35.74 51.18
N LEU A 682 18.88 -35.29 52.05
CA LEU A 682 18.90 -35.61 53.47
C LEU A 682 18.10 -36.87 53.84
N VAL A 683 17.22 -37.39 52.98
CA VAL A 683 16.21 -38.40 53.40
C VAL A 683 16.35 -39.77 52.73
N SER A 684 16.99 -39.94 51.57
CA SER A 684 16.90 -41.23 50.88
C SER A 684 18.17 -41.65 50.15
N GLY A 685 19.02 -42.40 50.86
CA GLY A 685 19.92 -43.35 50.22
C GLY A 685 19.12 -44.53 49.66
N ASN A 686 18.87 -44.52 48.34
CA ASN A 686 18.72 -45.73 47.52
C ASN A 686 18.92 -45.34 46.04
N PRO A 687 19.69 -46.08 45.22
CA PRO A 687 20.07 -45.65 43.89
C PRO A 687 19.05 -46.14 42.86
N GLN A 688 18.27 -45.23 42.29
CA GLN A 688 17.73 -45.35 40.94
C GLN A 688 18.36 -44.23 40.12
N ASP A 689 19.09 -44.60 39.07
CA ASP A 689 19.95 -43.71 38.28
C ASP A 689 19.15 -42.54 37.67
N PRO A 690 19.28 -41.30 38.20
CA PRO A 690 18.57 -40.12 37.70
C PRO A 690 19.03 -39.70 36.29
N SER A 691 20.10 -40.31 35.78
CA SER A 691 20.69 -40.02 34.48
C SER A 691 19.83 -40.51 33.32
N GLU A 692 19.08 -41.60 33.49
CA GLU A 692 18.35 -42.23 32.37
C GLU A 692 17.07 -41.45 32.02
N GLU A 693 16.29 -41.01 33.02
CA GLU A 693 15.12 -40.16 32.81
C GLU A 693 15.49 -38.78 32.24
N LEU A 694 16.61 -38.20 32.70
CA LEU A 694 17.11 -36.94 32.17
C LEU A 694 17.54 -37.09 30.70
N ALA A 695 18.30 -38.15 30.38
CA ALA A 695 18.71 -38.44 29.01
C ALA A 695 17.51 -38.67 28.07
N ALA A 696 16.48 -39.37 28.52
CA ALA A 696 15.25 -39.60 27.76
C ALA A 696 14.48 -38.28 27.49
N SER A 697 14.43 -37.38 28.47
CA SER A 697 13.77 -36.07 28.30
C SER A 697 14.51 -35.15 27.32
N VAL A 698 15.85 -35.13 27.37
CA VAL A 698 16.69 -34.35 26.45
C VAL A 698 16.60 -34.90 25.03
N ALA A 699 16.64 -36.23 24.86
CA ALA A 699 16.46 -36.86 23.56
C ALA A 699 15.09 -36.54 22.93
N ARG A 700 14.02 -36.47 23.74
CA ARG A 700 12.68 -36.10 23.26
C ARG A 700 12.61 -34.66 22.75
N GLU A 701 13.20 -33.71 23.46
CA GLU A 701 13.26 -32.30 23.05
C GLU A 701 14.09 -32.12 21.77
N LEU A 702 15.25 -32.79 21.66
CA LEU A 702 16.11 -32.74 20.48
C LEU A 702 15.41 -33.32 19.24
N ARG A 703 14.63 -34.39 19.41
CA ARG A 703 13.81 -34.98 18.34
C ARG A 703 12.75 -34.00 17.83
N LEU A 704 11.98 -33.38 18.74
CA LEU A 704 10.92 -32.43 18.36
C LEU A 704 11.49 -31.23 17.59
N ARG A 705 12.65 -30.73 17.99
CA ARG A 705 13.32 -29.65 17.24
C ARG A 705 13.84 -30.09 15.88
N ALA A 706 14.31 -31.33 15.76
CA ALA A 706 14.72 -31.89 14.47
C ALA A 706 13.53 -31.98 13.51
N GLU A 707 12.35 -32.35 14.01
CA GLU A 707 11.09 -32.40 13.24
C GLU A 707 10.62 -30.99 12.85
N ASP A 708 10.58 -30.05 13.80
CA ASP A 708 10.20 -28.64 13.53
C ASP A 708 11.11 -27.99 12.48
N GLU A 709 12.43 -28.20 12.57
CA GLU A 709 13.42 -27.65 11.63
C GLU A 709 13.31 -28.30 10.23
N ALA A 710 12.86 -29.56 10.15
CA ALA A 710 12.62 -30.25 8.89
C ALA A 710 11.30 -29.83 8.22
N GLU A 711 10.28 -29.46 9.01
CA GLU A 711 8.96 -29.01 8.54
C GLU A 711 8.96 -27.52 8.11
N ASP A 712 9.79 -26.67 8.72
CA ASP A 712 9.87 -25.24 8.36
C ASP A 712 10.32 -25.05 6.91
N SER A 713 9.55 -24.29 6.12
CA SER A 713 9.88 -23.96 4.73
C SER A 713 11.13 -23.09 4.61
N SER A 714 11.48 -22.39 5.69
CA SER A 714 12.68 -21.57 5.87
C SER A 714 13.79 -22.25 6.68
N GLY A 715 13.58 -23.48 7.16
CA GLY A 715 14.51 -24.20 8.07
C GLY A 715 15.76 -24.76 7.39
N ASN A 716 16.83 -24.95 8.17
CA ASN A 716 18.10 -25.51 7.73
C ASN A 716 18.14 -27.04 7.93
N MET A 717 18.09 -27.80 6.83
CA MET A 717 18.00 -29.26 6.87
C MET A 717 19.27 -29.94 7.44
N TYR A 718 20.43 -29.26 7.36
CA TYR A 718 21.67 -29.71 8.01
C TYR A 718 21.51 -29.70 9.54
N THR A 719 20.81 -28.70 10.07
CA THR A 719 20.53 -28.57 11.51
C THR A 719 19.57 -29.66 11.99
N ALA A 720 18.53 -29.96 11.22
CA ALA A 720 17.60 -31.06 11.49
C ALA A 720 18.34 -32.42 11.59
N LEU A 721 19.23 -32.72 10.63
CA LEU A 721 20.06 -33.93 10.62
C LEU A 721 20.92 -34.05 11.90
N LEU A 722 21.63 -32.99 12.28
CA LEU A 722 22.49 -33.00 13.48
C LEU A 722 21.69 -33.20 14.77
N LEU A 723 20.53 -32.54 14.89
CA LEU A 723 19.63 -32.69 16.04
C LEU A 723 19.07 -34.11 16.14
N ALA A 724 18.68 -34.71 15.02
CA ALA A 724 18.21 -36.10 14.96
C ALA A 724 19.30 -37.09 15.42
N MET A 725 20.52 -36.94 14.90
CA MET A 725 21.66 -37.77 15.31
C MET A 725 21.97 -37.59 16.81
N ARG A 726 21.93 -36.35 17.32
CA ARG A 726 22.18 -36.05 18.74
C ARG A 726 21.11 -36.64 19.64
N ALA A 727 19.84 -36.55 19.25
CA ALA A 727 18.71 -37.14 19.97
C ALA A 727 18.92 -38.65 20.15
N TYR A 728 19.27 -39.37 19.08
CA TYR A 728 19.57 -40.80 19.12
C TYR A 728 20.75 -41.14 20.04
N ARG A 729 21.88 -40.42 19.94
CA ARG A 729 23.05 -40.67 20.81
C ARG A 729 22.80 -40.36 22.29
N THR A 730 21.86 -39.46 22.57
CA THR A 730 21.52 -39.06 23.94
C THR A 730 20.68 -40.13 24.61
N HIS A 731 19.62 -40.60 23.95
CA HIS A 731 18.83 -41.73 24.42
C HIS A 731 18.10 -42.40 23.26
N TYR A 732 18.32 -43.70 23.09
CA TYR A 732 17.60 -44.49 22.11
C TYR A 732 16.12 -44.60 22.47
N THR A 733 15.24 -44.21 21.55
CA THR A 733 13.80 -44.44 21.59
C THR A 733 13.30 -44.76 20.18
N LYS A 734 12.09 -45.35 20.08
CA LYS A 734 11.45 -45.61 18.78
C LYS A 734 11.36 -44.33 17.92
N GLY A 735 10.94 -43.22 18.54
CA GLY A 735 10.84 -41.92 17.85
C GLY A 735 12.20 -41.37 17.38
N THR A 736 13.29 -41.53 18.15
CA THR A 736 14.61 -41.08 17.68
C THR A 736 15.17 -41.93 16.54
N ARG A 737 14.81 -43.23 16.48
CA ARG A 737 15.13 -44.10 15.35
C ARG A 737 14.36 -43.69 14.09
N GLU A 738 13.07 -43.39 14.22
CA GLU A 738 12.22 -42.98 13.10
C GLU A 738 12.77 -41.71 12.42
N VAL A 739 13.08 -40.66 13.19
CA VAL A 739 13.66 -39.43 12.64
C VAL A 739 15.05 -39.68 12.04
N LEU A 740 15.88 -40.52 12.67
CA LEU A 740 17.20 -40.88 12.13
C LEU A 740 17.09 -41.66 10.80
N GLY A 741 16.13 -42.57 10.69
CA GLY A 741 15.84 -43.32 9.46
C GLY A 741 15.33 -42.42 8.34
N GLN A 742 14.47 -41.44 8.66
CA GLN A 742 14.05 -40.42 7.69
C GLN A 742 15.23 -39.61 7.15
N MET A 743 16.16 -39.21 8.03
CA MET A 743 17.36 -38.49 7.62
C MET A 743 18.30 -39.36 6.78
N HIS A 744 18.46 -40.65 7.12
CA HIS A 744 19.26 -41.58 6.33
C HIS A 744 18.63 -41.88 4.97
N ALA A 745 17.32 -42.10 4.89
CA ALA A 745 16.63 -42.26 3.61
C ALA A 745 16.82 -41.03 2.71
N ARG A 746 16.81 -39.84 3.31
CA ARG A 746 16.96 -38.56 2.59
C ARG A 746 18.38 -38.25 2.13
N TYR A 747 19.42 -38.81 2.77
CA TYR A 747 20.81 -38.37 2.58
C TYR A 747 21.84 -39.48 2.42
N GLY A 748 21.46 -40.75 2.61
CA GLY A 748 22.35 -41.90 2.56
C GLY A 748 22.99 -42.14 1.20
N PHE A 749 22.47 -41.52 0.14
CA PHE A 749 23.06 -41.57 -1.20
C PHE A 749 24.29 -40.67 -1.37
N ALA A 750 24.51 -39.70 -0.48
CA ALA A 750 25.58 -38.73 -0.65
C ALA A 750 26.95 -39.32 -0.27
N ASP A 751 28.01 -38.91 -0.97
CA ASP A 751 29.38 -39.18 -0.58
C ASP A 751 29.86 -38.21 0.49
N LEU A 752 29.51 -36.93 0.35
CA LEU A 752 29.87 -35.85 1.26
C LEU A 752 28.71 -34.86 1.41
N LEU A 753 28.37 -34.50 2.64
CA LEU A 753 27.41 -33.45 2.97
C LEU A 753 28.12 -32.29 3.67
N VAL A 754 27.90 -31.07 3.18
CA VAL A 754 28.41 -29.84 3.79
C VAL A 754 27.28 -28.83 3.98
N PRO A 755 27.34 -27.99 5.03
CA PRO A 755 26.33 -26.98 5.24
C PRO A 755 26.48 -25.82 4.23
N ASP A 756 25.33 -25.29 3.85
CA ASP A 756 25.19 -24.04 3.09
C ASP A 756 24.41 -23.04 3.94
N TYR A 757 25.11 -22.01 4.42
CA TYR A 757 24.48 -20.96 5.21
C TYR A 757 24.32 -19.71 4.34
N PRO A 758 23.08 -19.27 4.05
CA PRO A 758 22.87 -18.06 3.30
C PRO A 758 23.41 -16.86 4.11
N THR A 759 24.15 -15.97 3.44
CA THR A 759 24.51 -14.68 4.00
C THR A 759 23.27 -13.79 4.06
N ASP A 760 22.98 -13.17 5.21
CA ASP A 760 21.91 -12.17 5.45
C ASP A 760 21.95 -10.90 4.54
N ALA A 761 22.74 -10.91 3.48
CA ALA A 761 22.72 -9.84 2.48
C ALA A 761 21.44 -9.98 1.64
N ARG A 762 20.64 -8.90 1.60
CA ARG A 762 19.54 -8.75 0.64
C ARG A 762 20.01 -9.20 -0.76
N PRO A 763 19.19 -9.94 -1.54
CA PRO A 763 19.57 -10.50 -2.85
C PRO A 763 20.14 -9.48 -3.84
N HIS A 764 19.91 -8.19 -3.61
CA HIS A 764 20.28 -7.10 -4.52
C HIS A 764 21.68 -6.50 -4.32
N GLU A 765 22.48 -6.92 -3.32
CA GLU A 765 23.78 -6.29 -3.05
C GLU A 765 25.01 -7.21 -2.89
N ALA A 766 24.90 -8.53 -3.09
CA ALA A 766 26.08 -9.41 -3.00
C ALA A 766 26.05 -10.61 -3.96
N TRP A 767 26.61 -10.45 -5.16
CA TRP A 767 26.92 -11.55 -6.10
C TRP A 767 28.23 -12.28 -5.71
N SER A 768 28.30 -12.84 -4.50
CA SER A 768 29.37 -13.77 -4.12
C SER A 768 28.75 -15.12 -3.79
N PRO A 769 29.31 -16.24 -4.30
CA PRO A 769 28.70 -17.54 -4.06
C PRO A 769 28.92 -17.92 -2.59
N ALA A 770 27.89 -18.47 -1.93
CA ALA A 770 27.95 -18.89 -0.52
C ALA A 770 28.93 -20.06 -0.32
N TYR A 771 29.26 -20.75 -1.42
CA TYR A 771 30.21 -21.84 -1.51
C TYR A 771 30.96 -21.83 -2.85
N ALA A 772 32.03 -22.61 -2.97
CA ALA A 772 32.76 -22.86 -4.21
C ALA A 772 33.33 -24.28 -4.20
N VAL A 773 33.54 -24.87 -5.38
CA VAL A 773 34.04 -26.24 -5.55
C VAL A 773 35.17 -26.25 -6.59
N ASP A 774 36.23 -27.03 -6.38
CA ASP A 774 37.30 -27.22 -7.38
C ASP A 774 36.84 -28.09 -8.56
N ARG A 775 37.59 -28.08 -9.69
CA ARG A 775 37.21 -28.84 -10.90
C ARG A 775 37.06 -30.35 -10.67
N ARG A 776 37.65 -30.89 -9.61
CA ARG A 776 37.67 -32.33 -9.33
C ARG A 776 36.69 -32.72 -8.21
N GLY A 777 35.91 -31.79 -7.67
CA GLY A 777 35.00 -32.05 -6.54
C GLY A 777 35.73 -32.55 -5.29
N ARG A 778 37.01 -32.24 -5.16
CA ARG A 778 37.88 -32.63 -4.05
C ARG A 778 37.96 -31.57 -2.97
N VAL A 779 37.76 -30.30 -3.32
CA VAL A 779 37.84 -29.20 -2.38
C VAL A 779 36.56 -28.38 -2.49
N ILE A 780 35.82 -28.29 -1.38
CA ILE A 780 34.68 -27.40 -1.24
C ILE A 780 35.07 -26.32 -0.24
N ALA A 781 34.73 -25.07 -0.51
CA ALA A 781 34.79 -24.00 0.48
C ALA A 781 33.40 -23.40 0.63
N SER A 782 32.94 -23.19 1.84
CA SER A 782 31.65 -22.58 2.15
C SER A 782 31.74 -21.82 3.47
N GLN A 783 30.78 -20.93 3.70
CA GLN A 783 30.70 -20.20 4.96
C GLN A 783 29.89 -20.98 5.99
N THR A 784 30.37 -21.04 7.23
CA THR A 784 29.64 -21.63 8.37
C THR A 784 28.71 -20.60 9.02
N ALA A 785 27.77 -21.06 9.84
CA ALA A 785 26.77 -20.20 10.50
C ALA A 785 27.35 -19.09 11.40
N ASP A 786 28.58 -19.27 11.88
CA ASP A 786 29.32 -18.28 12.67
C ASP A 786 30.02 -17.22 11.80
N GLY A 787 29.81 -17.25 10.47
CA GLY A 787 30.39 -16.34 9.50
C GLY A 787 31.85 -16.65 9.15
N THR A 788 32.42 -17.77 9.63
CA THR A 788 33.77 -18.20 9.26
C THR A 788 33.77 -19.01 7.96
N ALA A 789 34.86 -18.94 7.20
CA ALA A 789 35.03 -19.82 6.05
C ALA A 789 35.50 -21.21 6.50
N ALA A 790 34.97 -22.27 5.90
CA ALA A 790 35.44 -23.63 6.09
C ALA A 790 35.77 -24.27 4.74
N VAL A 791 36.74 -25.18 4.76
CA VAL A 791 37.19 -25.91 3.57
C VAL A 791 37.11 -27.40 3.85
N TRP A 792 36.43 -28.15 2.99
CA TRP A 792 36.32 -29.60 3.04
C TRP A 792 37.18 -30.20 1.95
N VAL A 793 38.03 -31.15 2.33
CA VAL A 793 38.92 -31.86 1.41
C VAL A 793 38.54 -33.33 1.38
N ARG A 794 38.25 -33.85 0.18
CA ARG A 794 37.99 -35.26 -0.12
C ARG A 794 39.29 -35.96 -0.49
N ASP A 795 39.70 -36.95 0.30
CA ASP A 795 40.87 -37.78 0.07
C ASP A 795 40.49 -39.26 0.16
N GLY A 796 40.14 -39.87 -0.97
CA GLY A 796 39.64 -41.24 -1.03
C GLY A 796 38.26 -41.40 -0.38
N SER A 797 38.12 -42.33 0.56
CA SER A 797 36.88 -42.57 1.35
C SER A 797 36.77 -41.68 2.59
N ALA A 798 37.82 -40.90 2.89
CA ALA A 798 37.84 -40.01 4.05
C ALA A 798 37.62 -38.56 3.60
N HIS A 799 36.75 -37.87 4.34
CA HIS A 799 36.52 -36.44 4.17
C HIS A 799 37.11 -35.70 5.37
N GLN A 800 37.84 -34.62 5.12
CA GLN A 800 38.42 -33.79 6.18
C GLN A 800 37.87 -32.38 6.12
N ARG A 801 37.13 -31.99 7.15
CA ARG A 801 36.75 -30.60 7.36
C ARG A 801 37.91 -29.81 7.99
N ARG A 802 38.18 -28.62 7.44
CA ARG A 802 39.19 -27.68 7.91
C ARG A 802 38.52 -26.32 8.12
N SER A 803 38.23 -25.97 9.36
CA SER A 803 37.70 -24.65 9.71
C SER A 803 38.82 -23.61 9.62
N LEU A 804 38.54 -22.48 8.96
CA LEU A 804 39.47 -21.37 8.85
C LEU A 804 39.15 -20.36 9.95
N ARG A 805 40.18 -19.88 10.66
CA ARG A 805 40.04 -18.73 11.58
C ARG A 805 39.97 -17.42 10.79
N HIS A 806 39.04 -17.32 9.86
CA HIS A 806 38.85 -16.12 9.05
C HIS A 806 37.37 -15.76 8.99
N SER A 807 37.04 -14.60 9.57
CA SER A 807 35.71 -13.99 9.51
C SER A 807 35.56 -13.31 8.15
N GLY A 808 35.05 -14.05 7.17
CA GLY A 808 35.07 -13.62 5.78
C GLY A 808 34.30 -14.57 4.86
N GLY A 809 33.76 -14.03 3.76
CA GLY A 809 33.02 -14.80 2.77
C GLY A 809 33.94 -15.48 1.75
N VAL A 810 33.57 -16.67 1.29
CA VAL A 810 34.25 -17.37 0.19
C VAL A 810 33.94 -16.65 -1.11
N THR A 811 34.94 -16.40 -1.95
CA THR A 811 34.75 -15.71 -3.25
C THR A 811 35.16 -16.55 -4.46
N GLY A 812 35.93 -17.63 -4.27
CA GLY A 812 36.33 -18.53 -5.36
C GLY A 812 37.41 -19.54 -4.93
N ILE A 813 37.60 -20.58 -5.74
CA ILE A 813 38.62 -21.62 -5.56
C ILE A 813 39.42 -21.78 -6.85
N SER A 814 40.72 -22.02 -6.74
CA SER A 814 41.57 -22.30 -7.91
C SER A 814 41.14 -23.63 -8.57
N PRO A 815 41.25 -23.76 -9.91
CA PRO A 815 40.79 -24.96 -10.62
C PRO A 815 41.37 -26.29 -10.11
N ASP A 816 42.58 -26.27 -9.55
CA ASP A 816 43.29 -27.42 -8.98
C ASP A 816 42.98 -27.68 -7.50
N GLY A 817 42.20 -26.81 -6.86
CA GLY A 817 41.83 -26.85 -5.45
C GLY A 817 42.94 -26.47 -4.48
N SER A 818 44.06 -25.90 -4.96
CA SER A 818 45.19 -25.55 -4.09
C SER A 818 45.01 -24.25 -3.32
N VAL A 819 44.20 -23.31 -3.81
CA VAL A 819 44.00 -21.98 -3.22
C VAL A 819 42.52 -21.62 -3.14
N VAL A 820 42.10 -21.08 -1.99
CA VAL A 820 40.76 -20.50 -1.79
C VAL A 820 40.89 -18.99 -1.59
N ALA A 821 40.13 -18.21 -2.34
CA ALA A 821 40.04 -16.76 -2.17
C ALA A 821 38.94 -16.40 -1.16
N LEU A 822 39.29 -15.55 -0.21
CA LEU A 822 38.44 -15.12 0.90
C LEU A 822 38.38 -13.60 0.95
N ARG A 823 37.18 -13.07 1.19
CA ARG A 823 36.92 -11.65 1.42
C ARG A 823 36.81 -11.36 2.92
N PRO A 824 37.43 -10.30 3.46
CA PRO A 824 37.23 -9.90 4.85
C PRO A 824 35.76 -9.52 5.12
N ALA A 825 35.27 -9.81 6.32
CA ALA A 825 33.98 -9.31 6.79
C ALA A 825 33.95 -7.77 6.65
N LEU A 826 32.88 -7.23 6.07
CA LEU A 826 32.64 -5.79 6.01
C LEU A 826 32.66 -5.25 7.43
N ALA A 827 33.71 -4.50 7.79
CA ALA A 827 33.68 -3.73 9.02
C ALA A 827 32.59 -2.67 8.87
N ALA A 828 31.64 -2.64 9.80
CA ALA A 828 30.73 -1.52 9.98
C ALA A 828 31.53 -0.22 9.89
N THR A 829 31.00 0.72 9.11
CA THR A 829 31.54 2.06 8.92
C THR A 829 32.16 2.60 10.22
N SER A 830 33.47 2.84 10.23
CA SER A 830 34.09 3.55 11.34
C SER A 830 33.48 4.95 11.41
N SER A 831 33.19 5.42 12.63
CA SER A 831 32.63 6.74 12.94
C SER A 831 33.45 7.95 12.47
N THR A 832 34.57 7.72 11.77
CA THR A 832 35.52 8.73 11.29
C THR A 832 35.51 8.95 9.77
N GLY A 833 34.61 8.32 9.01
CA GLY A 833 34.40 8.63 7.58
C GLY A 833 35.58 8.35 6.63
N ALA A 834 36.71 7.82 7.12
CA ALA A 834 37.85 7.41 6.29
C ALA A 834 37.70 5.94 5.87
N PRO A 835 37.57 5.64 4.57
CA PRO A 835 37.41 4.27 4.11
C PRO A 835 38.76 3.51 4.15
N ARG A 836 38.76 2.31 4.73
CA ARG A 836 39.92 1.40 4.75
C ARG A 836 40.08 0.70 3.39
N ALA A 837 41.31 0.50 2.95
CA ALA A 837 41.63 -0.35 1.81
C ALA A 837 40.99 -1.74 1.98
N ALA A 838 40.31 -2.24 0.95
CA ALA A 838 39.88 -3.63 0.93
C ALA A 838 41.13 -4.51 0.80
N HIS A 839 41.15 -5.69 1.43
CA HIS A 839 42.23 -6.66 1.31
C HIS A 839 41.62 -7.99 0.87
N VAL A 840 42.35 -8.81 0.11
CA VAL A 840 41.93 -10.19 -0.23
C VAL A 840 42.84 -11.15 0.51
N HIS A 841 42.26 -12.21 1.06
CA HIS A 841 43.00 -13.27 1.72
C HIS A 841 43.02 -14.51 0.82
N LEU A 842 44.21 -15.05 0.56
CA LEU A 842 44.36 -16.33 -0.12
C LEU A 842 44.71 -17.39 0.90
N TYR A 843 43.91 -18.45 0.94
CA TYR A 843 44.16 -19.62 1.77
C TYR A 843 44.74 -20.75 0.93
N ASP A 844 45.97 -21.14 1.24
CA ASP A 844 46.60 -22.33 0.65
C ASP A 844 46.08 -23.59 1.35
N VAL A 845 45.39 -24.44 0.58
CA VAL A 845 44.73 -25.66 1.06
C VAL A 845 45.73 -26.72 1.51
N ARG A 846 46.92 -26.78 0.88
CA ARG A 846 47.98 -27.75 1.23
C ARG A 846 48.82 -27.25 2.40
N ALA A 847 49.32 -26.02 2.34
CA ALA A 847 50.18 -25.43 3.36
C ALA A 847 49.41 -24.99 4.62
N ARG A 848 48.07 -24.93 4.55
CA ARG A 848 47.18 -24.52 5.65
C ARG A 848 47.51 -23.13 6.19
N LYS A 849 47.91 -22.22 5.30
CA LYS A 849 48.30 -20.85 5.64
C LYS A 849 47.44 -19.88 4.86
N THR A 850 46.92 -18.89 5.58
CA THR A 850 46.30 -17.72 4.96
C THR A 850 47.37 -16.67 4.77
N ARG A 851 47.54 -16.21 3.53
CA ARG A 851 48.33 -15.00 3.24
C ARG A 851 47.38 -13.85 2.98
N ARG A 852 47.62 -12.74 3.68
CA ARG A 852 46.98 -11.46 3.37
C ARG A 852 47.71 -10.86 2.18
N VAL A 853 46.94 -10.31 1.25
CA VAL A 853 47.50 -9.57 0.13
C VAL A 853 46.95 -8.15 0.16
N ASP A 854 47.86 -7.19 0.27
CA ASP A 854 47.55 -5.77 0.28
C ASP A 854 47.24 -5.30 -1.14
N GLN A 855 46.12 -4.58 -1.31
CA GLN A 855 45.77 -3.96 -2.57
C GLN A 855 46.61 -2.68 -2.77
N PRO A 856 47.06 -2.36 -3.99
CA PRO A 856 47.51 -1.01 -4.30
C PRO A 856 46.35 -0.01 -4.18
N ALA A 857 46.65 1.28 -4.03
CA ALA A 857 45.69 2.36 -3.76
C ALA A 857 44.69 2.56 -4.91
N ILE A 858 43.66 1.72 -4.97
CA ILE A 858 42.44 1.96 -5.75
C ILE A 858 41.48 2.73 -4.83
N GLU A 859 40.79 3.76 -5.34
CA GLU A 859 39.87 4.57 -4.52
C GLU A 859 38.91 3.67 -3.71
N PRO A 860 38.85 3.79 -2.38
CA PRO A 860 38.01 2.93 -1.57
C PRO A 860 36.54 3.06 -1.98
N GLY A 861 35.93 1.94 -2.39
CA GLY A 861 34.56 1.89 -2.93
C GLY A 861 34.45 1.63 -4.44
N SER A 862 35.58 1.53 -5.16
CA SER A 862 35.59 1.31 -6.61
C SER A 862 35.75 -0.15 -7.05
N ILE A 863 36.18 -1.09 -6.20
CA ILE A 863 36.10 -2.54 -6.50
C ILE A 863 34.65 -2.98 -6.36
N ARG A 864 34.03 -3.37 -7.47
CA ARG A 864 32.65 -3.87 -7.51
C ARG A 864 32.72 -5.35 -7.90
N TYR A 865 32.52 -6.20 -6.89
CA TYR A 865 32.18 -7.64 -6.86
C TYR A 865 32.68 -8.60 -7.97
N GLY A 866 33.16 -9.79 -7.55
CA GLY A 866 33.54 -10.94 -8.42
C GLY A 866 35.07 -11.13 -8.56
N LEU A 867 35.60 -12.25 -8.05
CA LEU A 867 37.00 -12.66 -8.23
C LEU A 867 37.03 -14.01 -8.95
N VAL A 868 37.67 -14.10 -10.12
CA VAL A 868 37.71 -15.34 -10.91
C VAL A 868 39.16 -15.75 -11.13
N PHE A 869 39.47 -17.00 -10.78
CA PHE A 869 40.76 -17.61 -11.07
C PHE A 869 40.87 -17.98 -12.54
N ALA A 870 42.02 -17.71 -13.12
CA ALA A 870 42.37 -18.20 -14.43
C ALA A 870 42.50 -19.73 -14.45
N PRO A 871 42.30 -20.37 -15.62
CA PRO A 871 42.53 -21.80 -15.79
C PRO A 871 43.95 -22.24 -15.41
N ASP A 872 44.92 -21.34 -15.57
CA ASP A 872 46.33 -21.54 -15.25
C ASP A 872 46.64 -21.43 -13.75
N HIS A 873 45.63 -21.27 -12.88
CA HIS A 873 45.69 -21.15 -11.41
C HIS A 873 46.61 -20.05 -10.83
N GLU A 874 47.43 -19.40 -11.65
CA GLU A 874 48.39 -18.39 -11.23
C GLU A 874 47.81 -16.99 -11.29
N GLN A 875 46.77 -16.74 -12.08
CA GLN A 875 46.17 -15.42 -12.23
C GLN A 875 44.77 -15.35 -11.58
N LEU A 876 44.50 -14.22 -10.91
CA LEU A 876 43.21 -13.86 -10.36
C LEU A 876 42.77 -12.55 -11.01
N MET A 877 41.57 -12.51 -11.60
CA MET A 877 40.98 -11.27 -12.08
C MET A 877 39.83 -10.81 -11.21
N GLY A 878 39.65 -9.50 -11.12
CA GLY A 878 38.47 -8.89 -10.54
C GLY A 878 38.14 -7.57 -11.21
N GLN A 879 36.96 -7.05 -10.88
CA GLN A 879 36.41 -5.85 -11.51
C GLN A 879 36.44 -4.63 -10.60
N TYR A 880 36.59 -3.45 -11.21
CA TYR A 880 36.38 -2.16 -10.57
C TYR A 880 35.58 -1.22 -11.49
N ALA A 881 35.21 -0.04 -10.98
CA ALA A 881 34.24 0.87 -11.61
C ALA A 881 34.46 1.12 -13.11
N ASP A 882 35.71 1.27 -13.54
CA ASP A 882 36.06 1.68 -14.92
C ASP A 882 36.98 0.67 -15.64
N GLY A 883 37.10 -0.57 -15.14
CA GLY A 883 38.00 -1.58 -15.74
C GLY A 883 38.10 -2.90 -14.99
N VAL A 884 39.09 -3.72 -15.37
CA VAL A 884 39.44 -4.97 -14.68
C VAL A 884 40.87 -4.90 -14.16
N PHE A 885 41.13 -5.63 -13.08
CA PHE A 885 42.49 -5.86 -12.61
C PHE A 885 42.85 -7.33 -12.76
N GLN A 886 44.11 -7.56 -13.10
CA GLN A 886 44.74 -8.86 -13.12
C GLN A 886 45.79 -8.93 -12.03
N TRP A 887 45.81 -10.04 -11.32
CA TRP A 887 46.73 -10.27 -10.23
C TRP A 887 47.36 -11.65 -10.32
N ASN A 888 48.68 -11.70 -10.43
CA ASN A 888 49.42 -12.94 -10.34
C ASN A 888 49.56 -13.35 -8.86
N THR A 889 48.92 -14.44 -8.51
CA THR A 889 48.89 -14.99 -7.17
C THR A 889 50.24 -15.59 -6.75
N ALA A 890 51.11 -16.00 -7.68
CA ALA A 890 52.41 -16.58 -7.34
C ALA A 890 53.43 -15.53 -6.88
N ASN A 891 53.58 -14.43 -7.63
CA ASN A 891 54.61 -13.40 -7.38
C ASN A 891 54.06 -12.07 -6.85
N GLY A 892 52.73 -11.93 -6.75
CA GLY A 892 52.08 -10.71 -6.26
C GLY A 892 51.99 -9.58 -7.29
N ALA A 893 52.40 -9.79 -8.54
CA ALA A 893 52.37 -8.78 -9.58
C ALA A 893 50.93 -8.38 -9.90
N PHE A 894 50.66 -7.08 -9.86
CA PHE A 894 49.33 -6.51 -10.04
C PHE A 894 49.32 -5.59 -11.27
N ARG A 895 48.28 -5.69 -12.08
CA ARG A 895 48.10 -4.89 -13.29
C ARG A 895 46.64 -4.45 -13.45
N GLN A 896 46.42 -3.16 -13.69
CA GLN A 896 45.11 -2.62 -14.09
C GLN A 896 45.00 -2.58 -15.61
N VAL A 897 43.81 -2.89 -16.11
CA VAL A 897 43.44 -2.78 -17.52
C VAL A 897 42.16 -1.95 -17.60
N SER A 898 42.30 -0.76 -18.18
CA SER A 898 41.15 0.11 -18.50
C SER A 898 40.68 -0.15 -19.93
N PHE A 899 39.37 -0.11 -20.14
CA PHE A 899 38.73 -0.33 -21.44
C PHE A 899 38.34 0.97 -22.18
N THR A 900 38.77 2.15 -21.71
CA THR A 900 38.35 3.43 -22.29
C THR A 900 39.04 3.76 -23.62
N ASP A 901 38.27 3.79 -24.71
CA ASP A 901 38.59 4.58 -25.92
C ASP A 901 37.97 5.99 -25.77
N ARG A 902 38.74 7.03 -26.09
CA ARG A 902 38.44 8.44 -25.77
C ARG A 902 37.29 9.10 -26.56
N GLU A 903 36.55 8.37 -27.39
CA GLU A 903 35.47 8.94 -28.23
C GLU A 903 34.06 8.45 -27.86
N GLU A 904 33.91 7.41 -27.05
CA GLU A 904 32.63 7.05 -26.43
C GLU A 904 32.80 7.16 -24.92
N THR A 905 32.30 8.25 -24.36
CA THR A 905 32.15 8.42 -22.91
C THR A 905 31.28 7.28 -22.38
N VAL A 906 31.91 6.23 -21.85
CA VAL A 906 31.25 5.20 -21.03
C VAL A 906 30.87 5.89 -19.71
N VAL A 907 29.80 6.69 -19.76
CA VAL A 907 29.23 7.34 -18.59
C VAL A 907 28.50 6.26 -17.81
N GLY A 908 29.18 5.77 -16.79
CA GLY A 908 28.61 4.88 -15.79
C GLY A 908 28.44 3.45 -16.28
N ALA A 909 29.45 2.61 -16.02
CA ALA A 909 29.19 1.20 -15.77
C ALA A 909 28.22 1.09 -14.59
N ASN A 910 26.92 1.11 -14.88
CA ASN A 910 25.87 1.04 -13.89
C ASN A 910 25.86 -0.39 -13.30
N ARG A 911 26.16 -0.50 -12.00
CA ARG A 911 25.97 -1.60 -11.02
C ARG A 911 26.20 -3.09 -11.40
N ASN A 912 26.32 -3.50 -12.66
CA ASN A 912 26.11 -4.89 -13.11
C ASN A 912 27.16 -5.45 -14.09
N GLY A 913 28.35 -4.86 -14.18
CA GLY A 913 29.42 -5.50 -14.94
C GLY A 913 29.79 -6.86 -14.31
N LEU A 914 30.03 -7.88 -15.12
CA LEU A 914 30.42 -9.24 -14.73
C LEU A 914 31.63 -9.63 -15.59
N VAL A 915 32.54 -10.45 -15.07
CA VAL A 915 33.78 -10.88 -15.75
C VAL A 915 33.92 -12.41 -15.65
N THR A 916 34.15 -13.10 -16.76
CA THR A 916 34.40 -14.57 -16.83
C THR A 916 35.68 -14.90 -17.61
N TRP A 917 36.11 -16.16 -17.60
CA TRP A 917 37.31 -16.70 -18.26
C TRP A 917 36.97 -17.86 -19.20
N SER A 918 37.69 -17.98 -20.34
CA SER A 918 37.64 -19.15 -21.23
C SER A 918 38.96 -19.94 -21.22
N THR A 919 38.89 -21.24 -21.54
CA THR A 919 39.98 -22.21 -21.35
C THR A 919 40.84 -22.51 -22.58
N SER A 920 40.44 -22.17 -23.81
CA SER A 920 41.10 -22.65 -25.04
C SER A 920 42.18 -21.73 -25.62
N SER A 921 42.15 -20.43 -25.32
CA SER A 921 43.16 -19.47 -25.80
C SER A 921 43.30 -18.37 -24.77
N GLY A 922 44.55 -17.97 -24.49
CA GLY A 922 44.85 -17.06 -23.39
C GLY A 922 43.91 -15.87 -23.29
N LEU A 923 43.38 -15.66 -22.08
CA LEU A 923 42.90 -14.37 -21.57
C LEU A 923 41.85 -13.66 -22.45
N THR A 924 40.58 -14.10 -22.38
CA THR A 924 39.45 -13.30 -22.89
C THR A 924 38.58 -12.80 -21.72
N ALA A 925 38.50 -11.49 -21.52
CA ALA A 925 37.55 -10.86 -20.59
C ALA A 925 36.28 -10.45 -21.34
N ALA A 926 35.11 -10.88 -20.86
CA ALA A 926 33.83 -10.34 -21.31
C ALA A 926 33.43 -9.17 -20.39
N ALA A 927 33.11 -8.02 -20.97
CA ALA A 927 32.58 -6.87 -20.23
C ALA A 927 31.25 -6.41 -20.88
N ALA A 928 30.22 -6.23 -20.05
CA ALA A 928 28.93 -5.69 -20.44
C ALA A 928 28.89 -4.18 -20.17
N SER A 929 28.55 -3.37 -21.18
CA SER A 929 28.26 -1.95 -21.03
C SER A 929 26.79 -1.68 -21.38
N GLU A 930 26.06 -1.05 -20.47
CA GLU A 930 24.70 -0.56 -20.68
C GLU A 930 24.78 0.82 -21.34
N ILE A 931 24.23 0.94 -22.55
CA ILE A 931 23.96 2.23 -23.20
C ILE A 931 22.49 2.17 -23.62
N GLU A 932 21.63 2.84 -22.86
CA GLU A 932 20.17 2.83 -23.07
C GLU A 932 19.55 1.41 -23.04
N VAL A 933 18.46 1.19 -23.80
CA VAL A 933 17.67 -0.06 -23.92
C VAL A 933 18.41 -1.18 -24.68
N THR A 934 19.74 -1.07 -24.82
CA THR A 934 20.58 -2.06 -25.51
C THR A 934 21.75 -2.49 -24.64
N HIS A 935 21.87 -3.80 -24.40
CA HIS A 935 23.00 -4.37 -23.69
C HIS A 935 24.09 -4.74 -24.68
N ARG A 936 25.29 -4.18 -24.51
CA ARG A 936 26.44 -4.45 -25.37
C ARG A 936 27.45 -5.29 -24.60
N PHE A 937 27.80 -6.44 -25.12
CA PHE A 937 28.84 -7.29 -24.56
C PHE A 937 30.04 -7.30 -25.49
N SER A 938 31.23 -7.13 -24.92
CA SER A 938 32.48 -7.12 -25.67
C SER A 938 33.44 -8.17 -25.10
N LEU A 939 34.01 -8.98 -25.99
CA LEU A 939 35.11 -9.90 -25.69
C LEU A 939 36.43 -9.18 -25.96
N TRP A 940 37.34 -9.27 -25.00
CA TRP A 940 38.63 -8.61 -25.03
C TRP A 940 39.75 -9.64 -24.85
N ASP A 941 40.63 -9.71 -25.83
CA ASP A 941 41.90 -10.43 -25.71
C ASP A 941 42.88 -9.59 -24.88
N LEU A 942 43.29 -10.14 -23.76
CA LEU A 942 44.18 -9.54 -22.78
C LEU A 942 45.58 -10.16 -22.91
N ASP A 943 46.32 -9.74 -23.92
CA ASP A 943 47.73 -10.14 -24.07
C ASP A 943 48.57 -9.65 -22.88
N ALA A 944 49.39 -10.54 -22.32
CA ALA A 944 50.27 -10.28 -21.18
C ALA A 944 51.25 -9.12 -21.44
N ALA A 945 51.56 -8.82 -22.71
CA ALA A 945 52.59 -7.86 -23.11
C ALA A 945 52.10 -6.41 -23.35
N THR A 946 50.81 -6.16 -23.61
CA THR A 946 50.33 -4.84 -24.07
C THR A 946 49.35 -4.19 -23.09
N SER A 947 49.56 -2.93 -22.70
CA SER A 947 48.74 -2.21 -21.70
C SER A 947 47.32 -1.84 -22.18
N LYS A 948 47.00 -2.11 -23.45
CA LYS A 948 45.69 -1.86 -24.04
C LYS A 948 45.07 -3.19 -24.50
N PRO A 949 43.87 -3.53 -24.02
CA PRO A 949 43.19 -4.75 -24.39
C PRO A 949 42.80 -4.72 -25.88
N ARG A 950 42.90 -5.84 -26.58
CA ARG A 950 42.45 -5.93 -27.97
C ARG A 950 41.01 -6.42 -28.00
N ARG A 951 40.09 -5.57 -28.45
CA ARG A 951 38.69 -5.94 -28.65
C ARG A 951 38.60 -6.99 -29.77
N THR A 952 38.17 -8.20 -29.45
CA THR A 952 38.07 -9.32 -30.41
C THR A 952 36.68 -9.42 -31.00
N HIS A 953 35.63 -9.32 -30.17
CA HIS A 953 34.25 -9.38 -30.64
C HIS A 953 33.34 -8.43 -29.85
N THR A 954 32.26 -7.98 -30.49
CA THR A 954 31.20 -7.20 -29.85
C THR A 954 29.88 -7.58 -30.43
N PHE A 955 28.92 -7.79 -29.54
CA PHE A 955 27.55 -8.09 -29.92
C PHE A 955 26.61 -7.17 -29.15
N GLN A 956 25.54 -6.78 -29.84
CA GLN A 956 24.47 -5.96 -29.30
C GLN A 956 23.26 -6.87 -29.08
N TYR A 957 22.79 -6.89 -27.84
CA TYR A 957 21.53 -7.47 -27.44
C TYR A 957 20.52 -6.32 -27.33
N VAL A 958 19.42 -6.41 -28.08
CA VAL A 958 18.29 -5.47 -27.97
C VAL A 958 17.34 -6.04 -26.93
N ASP A 959 17.14 -5.28 -25.87
CA ASP A 959 16.21 -5.62 -24.80
C ASP A 959 14.78 -5.64 -25.33
N ASN A 960 14.06 -6.74 -25.09
CA ASN A 960 12.64 -6.89 -25.43
C ASN A 960 11.71 -6.37 -24.32
N GLY A 961 12.22 -5.59 -23.37
CA GLY A 961 11.47 -5.04 -22.23
C GLY A 961 11.53 -5.93 -20.99
N LEU A 962 12.64 -6.65 -20.78
CA LEU A 962 12.83 -7.62 -19.70
C LEU A 962 13.96 -7.15 -18.76
N GLU A 963 13.89 -7.49 -17.46
CA GLU A 963 14.91 -7.09 -16.47
C GLU A 963 16.35 -7.52 -16.88
N LYS A 964 17.35 -6.82 -16.30
CA LYS A 964 18.78 -6.93 -16.63
C LYS A 964 19.32 -8.38 -16.54
N PRO A 965 20.24 -8.78 -17.45
CA PRO A 965 20.96 -10.06 -17.31
C PRO A 965 21.75 -10.09 -16.00
N PHE A 966 21.66 -11.20 -15.26
CA PHE A 966 22.29 -11.36 -13.94
C PHE A 966 23.43 -12.38 -13.91
N ALA A 967 23.55 -13.23 -14.94
CA ALA A 967 24.66 -14.17 -15.09
C ALA A 967 24.95 -14.45 -16.58
N PHE A 968 26.21 -14.76 -16.91
CA PHE A 968 26.60 -15.24 -18.23
C PHE A 968 27.85 -16.12 -18.12
N ASP A 969 28.04 -17.03 -19.09
CA ASP A 969 29.28 -17.78 -19.23
C ASP A 969 29.61 -18.08 -20.71
N VAL A 970 30.89 -18.29 -21.01
CA VAL A 970 31.38 -18.52 -22.37
C VAL A 970 31.91 -19.94 -22.49
N SER A 971 31.64 -20.60 -23.62
CA SER A 971 32.13 -21.96 -23.85
C SER A 971 33.68 -22.02 -23.85
N PRO A 972 34.25 -23.17 -23.47
CA PRO A 972 35.68 -23.42 -23.47
C PRO A 972 36.41 -23.03 -24.76
N ASP A 973 35.77 -23.20 -25.91
CA ASP A 973 36.26 -22.95 -27.28
C ASP A 973 35.92 -21.54 -27.82
N LEU A 974 35.31 -20.68 -27.00
CA LEU A 974 34.88 -19.31 -27.34
C LEU A 974 33.84 -19.21 -28.46
N THR A 975 33.23 -20.32 -28.88
CA THR A 975 32.24 -20.29 -29.97
C THR A 975 30.85 -19.92 -29.47
N ARG A 976 30.57 -20.03 -28.16
CA ARG A 976 29.23 -19.86 -27.59
C ARG A 976 29.22 -19.05 -26.32
N LEU A 977 28.11 -18.35 -26.10
CA LEU A 977 27.85 -17.57 -24.90
C LEU A 977 26.45 -17.92 -24.38
N ALA A 978 26.36 -18.29 -23.11
CA ALA A 978 25.09 -18.42 -22.42
C ALA A 978 24.82 -17.18 -21.55
N ILE A 979 23.59 -16.67 -21.61
CA ILE A 979 23.12 -15.53 -20.79
C ILE A 979 21.87 -15.98 -20.04
N ALA A 980 21.84 -15.72 -18.73
CA ALA A 980 20.65 -15.83 -17.89
C ALA A 980 20.05 -14.46 -17.62
N GLU A 981 18.75 -14.36 -17.90
CA GLU A 981 17.94 -13.15 -17.76
C GLU A 981 16.79 -13.45 -16.81
N SER A 982 16.59 -12.56 -15.85
CA SER A 982 15.39 -12.57 -15.01
C SER A 982 14.30 -11.86 -15.80
N VAL A 983 13.17 -12.52 -16.01
CA VAL A 983 11.99 -11.92 -16.60
C VAL A 983 11.02 -11.68 -15.47
N GLN A 984 10.86 -10.41 -15.12
CA GLN A 984 9.67 -9.98 -14.42
C GLN A 984 8.54 -9.96 -15.46
N GLU A 985 7.64 -10.95 -15.41
CA GLU A 985 6.50 -11.00 -16.34
C GLU A 985 5.60 -9.77 -16.16
N THR A 986 5.63 -9.15 -14.97
CA THR A 986 5.06 -7.83 -14.68
C THR A 986 5.93 -7.09 -13.64
N PRO A 987 5.92 -5.76 -13.58
CA PRO A 987 6.69 -4.98 -12.58
C PRO A 987 6.41 -5.33 -11.10
N ASP A 988 5.33 -6.07 -10.82
CA ASP A 988 4.85 -6.44 -9.48
C ASP A 988 4.92 -7.95 -9.16
N SER A 989 5.32 -8.83 -10.09
CA SER A 989 5.37 -10.26 -9.78
C SER A 989 6.55 -10.61 -8.87
N GLU A 990 6.29 -11.28 -7.74
CA GLU A 990 7.33 -11.93 -6.90
C GLU A 990 8.01 -13.08 -7.66
N TRP A 991 7.32 -13.67 -8.64
CA TRP A 991 7.84 -14.72 -9.50
C TRP A 991 8.60 -14.12 -10.68
N ARG A 992 9.89 -14.44 -10.77
CA ARG A 992 10.80 -14.12 -11.88
C ARG A 992 11.01 -15.34 -12.76
N THR A 993 10.47 -15.39 -13.97
CA THR A 993 10.82 -16.47 -14.90
C THR A 993 12.26 -16.26 -15.34
N THR A 994 13.16 -17.23 -15.11
CA THR A 994 14.53 -17.12 -15.62
C THR A 994 14.57 -17.65 -17.05
N THR A 995 15.01 -16.83 -17.99
CA THR A 995 15.26 -17.26 -19.36
C THR A 995 16.76 -17.47 -19.53
N VAL A 996 17.17 -18.65 -20.01
CA VAL A 996 18.55 -18.90 -20.41
C VAL A 996 18.62 -18.94 -21.93
N THR A 997 19.46 -18.10 -22.52
CA THR A 997 19.67 -18.04 -23.97
C THR A 997 21.14 -18.32 -24.29
N VAL A 998 21.39 -19.25 -25.21
CA VAL A 998 22.72 -19.56 -25.76
C VAL A 998 22.85 -18.96 -27.15
N TYR A 999 23.92 -18.22 -27.35
CA TYR A 999 24.27 -17.52 -28.59
C TYR A 999 25.52 -18.14 -29.20
N ASP A 1000 25.54 -18.23 -30.53
CA ASP A 1000 26.77 -18.43 -31.29
C ASP A 1000 27.53 -17.09 -31.36
N VAL A 1001 28.77 -17.07 -30.89
CA VAL A 1001 29.60 -15.87 -30.74
C VAL A 1001 30.00 -15.28 -32.10
N SER A 1002 30.14 -16.12 -33.14
CA SER A 1002 30.59 -15.69 -34.46
C SER A 1002 29.49 -14.98 -35.26
N SER A 1003 28.25 -15.43 -35.09
CA SER A 1003 27.08 -14.99 -35.86
C SER A 1003 26.11 -14.12 -35.04
N GLY A 1004 26.22 -14.12 -33.71
CA GLY A 1004 25.30 -13.44 -32.79
C GLY A 1004 23.90 -14.05 -32.77
N ARG A 1005 23.70 -15.23 -33.38
CA ARG A 1005 22.38 -15.88 -33.44
C ARG A 1005 22.13 -16.70 -32.19
N VAL A 1006 20.86 -16.72 -31.78
CA VAL A 1006 20.38 -17.62 -30.73
C VAL A 1006 20.42 -19.05 -31.26
N GLU A 1007 21.28 -19.89 -30.68
CA GLU A 1007 21.28 -21.34 -30.93
C GLU A 1007 20.21 -22.04 -30.09
N TRP A 1008 19.96 -21.55 -28.87
CA TRP A 1008 19.04 -22.19 -27.94
C TRP A 1008 18.46 -21.18 -26.93
N ARG A 1009 17.21 -21.36 -26.51
CA ARG A 1009 16.54 -20.54 -25.50
C ARG A 1009 15.50 -21.35 -24.76
N ASP A 1010 15.47 -21.25 -23.43
CA ASP A 1010 14.45 -21.89 -22.60
C ASP A 1010 14.05 -21.05 -21.39
N ARG A 1011 12.84 -21.28 -20.87
CA ARG A 1011 12.23 -20.52 -19.77
C ARG A 1011 11.96 -21.42 -18.55
N PHE A 1012 12.37 -20.94 -17.38
CA PHE A 1012 12.26 -21.65 -16.10
C PHE A 1012 11.45 -20.82 -15.09
N ALA A 1013 10.50 -21.44 -14.38
CA ALA A 1013 9.74 -20.78 -13.32
C ALA A 1013 10.67 -20.36 -12.15
N ALA A 1014 10.38 -19.22 -11.51
CA ALA A 1014 11.25 -18.55 -10.52
C ALA A 1014 11.73 -19.41 -9.35
N GLU A 1015 10.95 -20.42 -9.00
CA GLU A 1015 11.31 -21.38 -7.98
C GLU A 1015 12.58 -22.18 -8.34
N ALA A 1016 12.99 -22.22 -9.60
CA ALA A 1016 14.13 -23.01 -10.08
C ALA A 1016 15.22 -22.16 -10.78
N GLY A 1017 15.38 -20.88 -10.40
CA GLY A 1017 16.42 -20.02 -10.97
C GLY A 1017 17.85 -20.52 -10.70
N PRO A 1018 18.74 -20.64 -11.71
CA PRO A 1018 20.11 -21.11 -11.55
C PRO A 1018 21.05 -20.00 -11.04
N ASP A 1019 21.83 -20.29 -9.99
CA ASP A 1019 22.95 -19.43 -9.56
C ASP A 1019 24.23 -19.66 -10.41
N HIS A 1020 24.28 -20.71 -11.24
CA HIS A 1020 25.40 -21.01 -12.16
C HIS A 1020 24.92 -21.68 -13.47
N ILE A 1021 25.53 -21.32 -14.60
CA ILE A 1021 25.31 -21.94 -15.93
C ILE A 1021 26.60 -22.68 -16.32
N ALA A 1022 26.51 -23.92 -16.81
CA ALA A 1022 27.64 -24.63 -17.41
C ALA A 1022 27.37 -24.91 -18.89
N VAL A 1023 28.29 -24.53 -19.77
CA VAL A 1023 28.20 -24.76 -21.23
C VAL A 1023 29.18 -25.88 -21.62
N GLY A 1024 28.66 -27.03 -22.05
CA GLY A 1024 29.45 -28.13 -22.59
C GLY A 1024 29.78 -27.96 -24.09
N ASP A 1025 30.86 -28.59 -24.54
CA ASP A 1025 31.22 -28.70 -25.96
C ASP A 1025 30.31 -29.71 -26.69
N GLN A 1026 30.01 -29.47 -27.96
CA GLN A 1026 29.16 -30.26 -28.88
C GLN A 1026 27.64 -30.10 -28.81
N GLY A 1027 27.13 -28.87 -28.94
CA GLY A 1027 25.82 -28.71 -29.59
C GLY A 1027 24.57 -28.77 -28.72
N ARG A 1028 24.65 -29.09 -27.41
CA ARG A 1028 23.51 -28.97 -26.48
C ARG A 1028 23.96 -28.50 -25.09
N PRO A 1029 23.31 -27.48 -24.48
CA PRO A 1029 23.62 -27.07 -23.13
C PRO A 1029 23.18 -28.14 -22.12
N THR A 1030 24.10 -28.59 -21.27
CA THR A 1030 23.81 -29.47 -20.13
C THR A 1030 23.50 -28.59 -18.91
N LEU A 1031 22.23 -28.52 -18.49
CA LEU A 1031 21.84 -27.80 -17.27
C LEU A 1031 22.33 -28.57 -16.02
N LEU A 1032 23.04 -27.88 -15.13
CA LEU A 1032 23.37 -28.36 -13.77
C LEU A 1032 22.85 -27.35 -12.72
N TYR A 1033 21.69 -27.73 -12.18
CA TYR A 1033 20.87 -27.35 -11.01
C TYR A 1033 21.14 -26.17 -10.06
N GLY A 1034 20.01 -25.60 -9.59
CA GLY A 1034 19.61 -25.62 -8.17
C GLY A 1034 19.49 -24.25 -7.46
N SER A 1035 18.27 -23.72 -7.33
CA SER A 1035 17.99 -22.40 -6.75
C SER A 1035 18.03 -22.37 -5.21
N ARG A 1036 18.33 -21.20 -4.64
CA ARG A 1036 18.30 -20.89 -3.20
C ARG A 1036 16.88 -20.79 -2.59
N HIS A 1037 15.82 -20.85 -3.39
CA HIS A 1037 14.47 -20.57 -2.92
C HIS A 1037 13.41 -21.37 -3.71
N SER A 1038 13.32 -22.68 -3.49
CA SER A 1038 12.03 -23.39 -3.49
C SER A 1038 12.18 -24.82 -2.99
N ALA A 1039 11.06 -25.36 -2.53
CA ALA A 1039 10.90 -26.77 -2.28
C ALA A 1039 10.67 -27.48 -3.62
N LEU A 1040 11.72 -27.97 -4.28
CA LEU A 1040 11.51 -29.01 -5.28
C LEU A 1040 11.34 -30.35 -4.54
N PRO A 1041 10.25 -31.10 -4.78
CA PRO A 1041 10.21 -32.53 -4.49
C PRO A 1041 11.41 -33.18 -5.19
N TRP A 1042 12.05 -34.13 -4.53
CA TRP A 1042 13.19 -34.88 -5.07
C TRP A 1042 12.87 -35.48 -6.47
N GLU A 1043 11.60 -35.68 -6.80
CA GLU A 1043 11.06 -36.08 -8.12
C GLU A 1043 11.47 -35.16 -9.27
N ALA A 1044 11.58 -33.85 -9.04
CA ALA A 1044 11.97 -32.89 -10.06
C ALA A 1044 13.49 -32.89 -10.31
N ALA A 1045 14.28 -33.17 -9.26
CA ALA A 1045 15.71 -33.44 -9.39
C ALA A 1045 15.95 -34.80 -10.08
N ALA A 1046 15.08 -35.79 -9.83
CA ALA A 1046 15.08 -37.04 -10.56
C ALA A 1046 14.71 -36.83 -12.04
N GLN A 1047 13.73 -35.97 -12.38
CA GLN A 1047 13.39 -35.67 -13.78
C GLN A 1047 14.52 -34.98 -14.54
N ALA A 1048 15.21 -34.03 -13.94
CA ALA A 1048 16.34 -33.38 -14.60
C ALA A 1048 17.60 -34.29 -14.61
N ALA A 1049 17.71 -35.28 -13.71
CA ALA A 1049 18.76 -36.28 -13.71
C ALA A 1049 18.48 -37.34 -14.77
N HIS A 1050 17.20 -37.66 -14.99
CA HIS A 1050 16.70 -38.48 -16.08
C HIS A 1050 16.95 -37.83 -17.47
N ILE A 1051 17.00 -36.49 -17.54
CA ILE A 1051 17.44 -35.71 -18.72
C ILE A 1051 18.96 -35.78 -18.89
N ALA A 1052 19.74 -35.76 -17.80
CA ALA A 1052 21.20 -35.92 -17.83
C ALA A 1052 21.66 -37.36 -18.13
N ALA A 1053 20.91 -38.36 -17.70
CA ALA A 1053 21.22 -39.78 -17.84
C ALA A 1053 20.97 -40.34 -19.25
N HIS A 1054 20.30 -39.58 -20.13
CA HIS A 1054 20.23 -39.92 -21.55
C HIS A 1054 21.48 -39.51 -22.36
N TRP A 1055 22.52 -38.95 -21.74
CA TRP A 1055 23.67 -38.34 -22.43
C TRP A 1055 25.04 -38.79 -21.88
N THR A 1056 25.13 -40.01 -21.36
CA THR A 1056 26.43 -40.59 -21.02
C THR A 1056 27.27 -40.83 -22.28
N ALA A 1057 28.38 -40.09 -22.39
CA ALA A 1057 29.62 -40.34 -23.15
C ALA A 1057 29.95 -39.28 -24.21
N MET A 1058 30.89 -38.38 -23.90
CA MET A 1058 32.15 -38.19 -24.65
C MET A 1058 33.04 -37.09 -24.00
N ASP A 1059 34.35 -37.32 -24.14
CA ASP A 1059 35.49 -36.55 -23.64
C ASP A 1059 35.38 -35.03 -23.66
N LEU A 1060 35.63 -34.39 -22.50
CA LEU A 1060 36.16 -33.04 -22.44
C LEU A 1060 37.30 -32.98 -21.43
N LEU A 1061 38.50 -32.70 -21.95
CA LEU A 1061 39.74 -32.33 -21.23
C LEU A 1061 40.62 -33.46 -20.68
N GLY A 1062 40.95 -34.46 -21.51
CA GLY A 1062 42.31 -35.01 -21.61
C GLY A 1062 43.07 -35.47 -20.35
N THR A 1063 42.41 -35.77 -19.23
CA THR A 1063 42.94 -36.54 -18.10
C THR A 1063 41.80 -37.24 -17.35
N PRO A 1064 42.02 -38.40 -16.71
CA PRO A 1064 40.98 -39.24 -16.13
C PRO A 1064 40.53 -38.68 -14.77
N ALA A 1065 39.81 -37.56 -14.77
CA ALA A 1065 39.14 -37.07 -13.57
C ALA A 1065 37.64 -37.42 -13.67
N LYS A 1066 37.19 -38.23 -12.70
CA LYS A 1066 35.85 -38.84 -12.63
C LYS A 1066 34.78 -37.74 -12.44
N PRO A 1067 33.61 -37.81 -13.11
CA PRO A 1067 32.54 -36.84 -12.89
C PRO A 1067 31.98 -36.95 -11.46
N VAL A 1068 31.67 -35.82 -10.83
CA VAL A 1068 31.09 -35.71 -9.48
C VAL A 1068 29.86 -34.81 -9.59
N TRP A 1069 28.73 -35.25 -9.04
CA TRP A 1069 27.50 -34.45 -8.97
C TRP A 1069 27.51 -33.58 -7.72
N VAL A 1070 27.05 -32.33 -7.84
CA VAL A 1070 26.82 -31.41 -6.72
C VAL A 1070 25.33 -31.12 -6.64
N LEU A 1071 24.69 -31.41 -5.51
CA LEU A 1071 23.27 -31.21 -5.26
C LEU A 1071 23.11 -30.23 -4.09
N GLN A 1072 22.18 -29.28 -4.18
CA GLN A 1072 21.93 -28.30 -3.13
C GLN A 1072 20.45 -28.34 -2.73
N HIS A 1073 20.16 -28.40 -1.43
CA HIS A 1073 18.79 -28.41 -0.90
C HIS A 1073 18.72 -27.84 0.51
N ARG A 1074 17.90 -26.79 0.72
CA ARG A 1074 17.56 -26.19 2.04
C ARG A 1074 18.73 -26.10 3.03
N GLY A 1075 19.81 -25.43 2.60
CA GLY A 1075 20.99 -25.18 3.44
C GLY A 1075 21.98 -26.35 3.56
N VAL A 1076 21.90 -27.32 2.65
CA VAL A 1076 22.82 -28.46 2.54
C VAL A 1076 23.34 -28.58 1.10
N ILE A 1077 24.62 -28.89 0.95
CA ILE A 1077 25.25 -29.29 -0.32
C ILE A 1077 25.69 -30.75 -0.19
N ALA A 1078 25.28 -31.59 -1.13
CA ALA A 1078 25.63 -33.00 -1.25
C ALA A 1078 26.50 -33.25 -2.48
N LEU A 1079 27.58 -34.03 -2.33
CA LEU A 1079 28.35 -34.57 -3.45
C LEU A 1079 28.01 -36.04 -3.69
N VAL A 1080 27.93 -36.46 -4.95
CA VAL A 1080 27.65 -37.86 -5.34
C VAL A 1080 28.61 -38.34 -6.44
N ASP A 1081 29.16 -39.55 -6.32
CA ASP A 1081 29.98 -40.20 -7.34
C ASP A 1081 29.11 -40.59 -8.55
N ALA A 1082 29.47 -40.10 -9.73
CA ALA A 1082 28.73 -40.38 -10.96
C ALA A 1082 28.76 -41.86 -11.40
N ARG A 1083 29.59 -42.71 -10.79
CA ARG A 1083 29.62 -44.16 -11.06
C ARG A 1083 28.46 -44.93 -10.41
N ALA A 1084 27.73 -44.33 -9.47
CA ALA A 1084 26.67 -45.00 -8.73
C ALA A 1084 25.37 -45.23 -9.52
N GLY A 1085 25.26 -44.69 -10.74
CA GLY A 1085 24.05 -44.73 -11.56
C GLY A 1085 23.45 -43.34 -11.78
N ASP A 1086 22.31 -43.27 -12.46
CA ASP A 1086 21.54 -42.03 -12.62
C ASP A 1086 21.17 -41.49 -11.22
N PRO A 1087 21.49 -40.22 -10.88
CA PRO A 1087 21.05 -39.64 -9.61
C PRO A 1087 19.53 -39.75 -9.39
N ALA A 1088 18.72 -39.83 -10.46
CA ALA A 1088 17.28 -40.08 -10.37
C ALA A 1088 16.91 -41.43 -9.73
N GLU A 1089 17.74 -42.46 -9.95
CA GLU A 1089 17.52 -43.80 -9.42
C GLU A 1089 18.04 -43.97 -7.98
N ALA A 1090 18.98 -43.13 -7.56
CA ALA A 1090 19.57 -43.14 -6.22
C ALA A 1090 18.84 -42.24 -5.20
N LEU A 1091 17.96 -41.34 -5.67
CA LEU A 1091 17.13 -40.51 -4.82
C LEU A 1091 15.89 -41.31 -4.35
N PRO A 1092 15.50 -41.22 -3.05
CA PRO A 1092 14.37 -41.98 -2.52
C PRO A 1092 13.05 -41.53 -3.15
N THR A 1093 12.26 -42.46 -3.71
CA THR A 1093 11.00 -42.09 -4.34
C THR A 1093 9.94 -41.62 -3.35
N GLU A 1094 9.15 -40.56 -3.65
CA GLU A 1094 8.08 -40.05 -2.77
C GLU A 1094 7.01 -41.13 -2.52
N SER A 1095 6.95 -42.14 -3.40
CA SER A 1095 6.13 -43.34 -3.24
C SER A 1095 6.51 -44.26 -2.08
N GLU A 1096 7.69 -44.12 -1.48
CA GLU A 1096 8.06 -44.81 -0.23
C GLU A 1096 7.83 -43.94 1.02
N HIS A 1097 6.96 -42.92 0.94
CA HIS A 1097 6.37 -42.35 2.14
C HIS A 1097 5.48 -43.39 2.82
N VAL A 1098 5.96 -43.92 3.95
CA VAL A 1098 5.07 -44.38 5.02
C VAL A 1098 4.08 -43.23 5.27
N PRO A 1099 2.77 -43.41 5.09
CA PRO A 1099 1.83 -42.30 5.05
C PRO A 1099 1.86 -41.50 6.36
N MET A 1100 2.12 -40.19 6.27
CA MET A 1100 1.92 -39.20 7.34
C MET A 1100 0.42 -38.95 7.65
N SER A 1101 -0.42 -39.99 7.59
CA SER A 1101 -1.84 -39.94 7.97
C SER A 1101 -2.16 -40.78 9.21
N ALA A 1102 -1.16 -41.32 9.91
CA ALA A 1102 -1.37 -41.89 11.24
C ALA A 1102 -1.58 -40.78 12.28
N ARG A 1103 -2.85 -40.38 12.45
CA ARG A 1103 -3.47 -39.67 13.58
C ARG A 1103 -2.50 -38.96 14.54
N ARG A 1104 -2.53 -37.61 14.53
CA ARG A 1104 -2.24 -36.84 15.77
C ARG A 1104 -3.02 -37.47 16.92
N PRO A 1105 -2.38 -37.89 18.02
CA PRO A 1105 -3.14 -38.21 19.21
C PRO A 1105 -3.77 -36.91 19.73
N SER A 1106 -5.06 -36.99 20.04
CA SER A 1106 -5.81 -36.00 20.80
C SER A 1106 -5.02 -35.56 22.05
N PRO A 1107 -5.14 -34.30 22.52
CA PRO A 1107 -4.52 -33.87 23.77
C PRO A 1107 -5.10 -34.53 25.03
N ASP A 1108 -6.13 -35.37 24.91
CA ASP A 1108 -6.70 -36.14 26.02
C ASP A 1108 -6.20 -37.60 26.00
N ALA A 1109 -4.99 -37.82 26.52
CA ALA A 1109 -4.52 -39.15 26.90
C ALA A 1109 -3.57 -39.06 28.10
N SER A 1110 -4.13 -38.70 29.26
CA SER A 1110 -3.55 -39.06 30.55
C SER A 1110 -3.83 -40.55 30.81
N ALA A 1111 -3.02 -41.45 30.26
CA ALA A 1111 -2.98 -42.85 30.67
C ALA A 1111 -1.67 -43.54 30.25
N SER A 1112 -0.96 -44.08 31.26
CA SER A 1112 0.07 -45.13 31.21
C SER A 1112 1.32 -44.88 30.36
N ALA A 1113 2.32 -44.20 30.95
CA ALA A 1113 3.72 -44.41 30.60
C ALA A 1113 4.24 -45.65 31.32
N SER A 1114 3.94 -46.83 30.78
CA SER A 1114 4.62 -48.08 31.14
C SER A 1114 4.51 -49.08 29.98
N ALA A 1115 5.26 -48.85 28.92
CA ALA A 1115 5.54 -49.87 27.92
C ALA A 1115 6.90 -49.59 27.29
N SER A 1116 7.97 -49.97 28.00
CA SER A 1116 9.25 -50.27 27.39
C SER A 1116 9.07 -51.54 26.54
N ALA A 1117 8.56 -51.40 25.31
CA ALA A 1117 8.82 -52.40 24.30
C ALA A 1117 10.30 -52.25 23.95
N SER A 1118 11.14 -53.14 24.51
CA SER A 1118 12.53 -53.26 24.07
C SER A 1118 12.51 -53.45 22.56
N ALA A 1119 13.03 -52.48 21.82
CA ALA A 1119 13.26 -52.63 20.39
C ALA A 1119 14.04 -53.92 20.14
N SER A 1120 13.74 -54.62 19.06
CA SER A 1120 14.48 -55.84 18.73
C SER A 1120 15.97 -55.48 18.57
N ALA A 1121 16.88 -56.39 18.91
CA ALA A 1121 18.31 -56.15 18.74
C ALA A 1121 18.66 -55.79 17.27
N ASP A 1122 17.84 -56.23 16.32
CA ASP A 1122 17.95 -55.90 14.89
C ASP A 1122 17.59 -54.43 14.61
N GLU A 1123 16.56 -53.89 15.25
CA GLU A 1123 16.18 -52.49 15.08
C GLU A 1123 17.24 -51.53 15.61
N ARG A 1124 17.94 -51.91 16.68
CA ARG A 1124 19.05 -51.10 17.19
C ARG A 1124 20.26 -51.15 16.26
N ARG A 1125 20.62 -52.35 15.76
CA ARG A 1125 21.73 -52.55 14.81
C ARG A 1125 21.55 -51.75 13.52
N GLU A 1126 20.35 -51.73 12.97
CA GLU A 1126 20.03 -50.97 11.75
C GLU A 1126 20.19 -49.45 11.97
N ALA A 1127 19.70 -48.92 13.09
CA ALA A 1127 19.85 -47.50 13.41
C ALA A 1127 21.31 -47.11 13.69
N GLU A 1128 22.11 -48.01 14.27
CA GLU A 1128 23.56 -47.83 14.43
C GLU A 1128 24.29 -47.81 13.08
N ALA A 1129 23.85 -48.61 12.11
CA ALA A 1129 24.36 -48.59 10.74
C ALA A 1129 24.03 -47.26 10.02
N TRP A 1130 22.78 -46.79 10.11
CA TRP A 1130 22.38 -45.48 9.56
C TRP A 1130 23.17 -44.32 10.17
N MET A 1131 23.37 -44.34 11.49
CA MET A 1131 24.18 -43.35 12.20
C MET A 1131 25.63 -43.34 11.72
N ALA A 1132 26.24 -44.52 11.58
CA ALA A 1132 27.61 -44.66 11.10
C ALA A 1132 27.77 -44.14 9.67
N ASP A 1133 26.78 -44.43 8.82
CA ASP A 1133 26.79 -43.97 7.44
C ASP A 1133 26.63 -42.45 7.32
N LEU A 1134 25.67 -41.85 8.04
CA LEU A 1134 25.51 -40.38 8.08
C LEU A 1134 26.75 -39.67 8.65
N CYS A 1135 27.43 -40.26 9.66
CA CYS A 1135 28.70 -39.73 10.17
C CYS A 1135 29.79 -39.74 9.08
N ARG A 1136 29.93 -40.86 8.36
CA ARG A 1136 30.88 -41.00 7.24
C ARG A 1136 30.66 -39.94 6.16
N ILE A 1137 29.41 -39.67 5.81
CA ILE A 1137 29.02 -38.69 4.79
C ILE A 1137 29.28 -37.24 5.27
N LEU A 1138 29.15 -36.95 6.56
CA LEU A 1138 29.51 -35.63 7.12
C LEU A 1138 31.03 -35.41 7.23
N GLY A 1139 31.83 -36.45 6.99
CA GLY A 1139 33.28 -36.39 7.11
C GLY A 1139 33.79 -36.32 8.56
N ASP A 1140 33.02 -36.86 9.50
CA ASP A 1140 33.39 -36.96 10.91
C ASP A 1140 33.06 -38.37 11.41
N GLU A 1141 34.05 -39.09 11.97
CA GLU A 1141 33.80 -40.41 12.59
C GLU A 1141 32.94 -40.28 13.88
N ARG A 1142 32.73 -39.05 14.36
CA ARG A 1142 31.89 -38.71 15.51
C ARG A 1142 30.77 -37.74 15.10
N LEU A 1143 29.87 -37.48 16.05
CA LEU A 1143 28.86 -36.44 15.86
C LEU A 1143 29.58 -35.09 15.82
N PRO A 1144 29.36 -34.25 14.80
CA PRO A 1144 30.03 -32.96 14.69
C PRO A 1144 29.82 -32.13 15.96
N PRO A 1145 30.84 -31.41 16.47
CA PRO A 1145 30.71 -30.63 17.70
C PRO A 1145 29.63 -29.53 17.58
N GLU A 1146 29.05 -29.14 18.72
CA GLU A 1146 27.91 -28.21 18.83
C GLU A 1146 28.15 -26.82 18.18
N GLN A 1147 29.41 -26.51 17.91
CA GLN A 1147 29.90 -25.33 17.18
C GLN A 1147 29.46 -25.29 15.70
N HIS A 1148 28.85 -26.36 15.20
CA HIS A 1148 28.37 -26.48 13.81
C HIS A 1148 26.91 -26.13 13.61
N LEU A 1149 26.22 -25.80 14.70
CA LEU A 1149 24.82 -25.38 14.67
C LEU A 1149 24.74 -23.85 14.71
N PRO A 1150 23.72 -23.25 14.06
CA PRO A 1150 23.53 -21.82 14.08
C PRO A 1150 23.35 -21.28 15.53
N PRO A 1151 23.85 -20.06 15.82
CA PRO A 1151 23.76 -19.45 17.14
C PRO A 1151 22.30 -19.36 17.63
N GLY A 1152 21.92 -20.23 18.57
CA GLY A 1152 20.55 -20.27 19.12
C GLY A 1152 19.84 -21.60 18.98
N ALA A 1153 20.33 -22.53 18.15
CA ALA A 1153 19.75 -23.88 17.99
C ALA A 1153 19.61 -24.64 19.33
N TYR A 1154 20.52 -24.38 20.28
CA TYR A 1154 20.53 -24.99 21.62
C TYR A 1154 19.88 -24.16 22.73
N LYS A 1155 19.23 -23.01 22.49
CA LYS A 1155 18.69 -22.19 23.59
C LYS A 1155 17.43 -22.81 24.22
N GLY A 1156 17.63 -23.74 25.15
CA GLY A 1156 16.64 -24.40 25.99
C GLY A 1156 17.18 -24.62 27.42
N PRO A 1157 16.30 -24.87 28.41
CA PRO A 1157 16.65 -24.90 29.84
C PRO A 1157 17.50 -26.11 30.31
N LEU A 1158 18.10 -26.88 29.40
CA LEU A 1158 18.79 -28.15 29.70
C LEU A 1158 20.24 -28.23 29.19
N CYS A 1159 20.86 -27.11 28.80
CA CYS A 1159 22.32 -27.06 28.62
C CYS A 1159 22.98 -26.56 29.92
N PRO A 1160 23.99 -27.27 30.46
CA PRO A 1160 24.84 -26.79 31.56
C PRO A 1160 25.51 -25.46 31.27
#